data_AF-K9UF60-F1
#
_entry.id   AF-K9UF60-F1
#
_cell.length_a   1.000
_cell.length_b   1.000
_cell.length_c   1.000
_cell.angle_alpha   90.00
_cell.angle_beta   90.00
_cell.angle_gamma   90.00
#
_symmetry.space_group_name_H-M   'P 1'
#
loop_
_entity.id
_entity.type
_entity.pdbx_description
1 polymer ?
#
loop_
_entity_poly.entity_id
_entity_poly.type
_entity_poly.pdbx_seq_one_letter_code
_entity_poly.pdbx_strand_id
1 'polypeptide(L)'
;MERLLVLNLGSGDLQTGVPSIIAQLWDEGTAQPMQIAGSLPAMPELGRLRGQWQTLYFALYTHLGWRRAGDLRNFEFDEVEEVSHISQAEFDAVCQQLRSSLNQWLNSDGFGQIQRRIRTHLSPADRIRIAIAANESSLLQLPWHLWQLLEDYPTAEIALSPAEYARSRPASLEVKSARVKVLAILGNSQGIDVAADRQILSQLPQAEIEWSIEPTSERLQAQLWERQWDVLFFAGHSSSQERGCIQINATETLTIERLKYGLQRSIANGLKLAIFNSCDGLGLARDLADLRIPQTIVMREPVPDRVAQAFLKTFLQTFAAGSSLYASVREAREKLQLLESEFPCATWLPVICQNPAEPAVRWADWCQPEIAALPPSTRPWQRSLSRSLLAIAIGSAIGSGLTLGAKYLGWLQPLELAIYDRLIQSRPIEPTDPRLLVITLTDADVRSQRRQTASGSISDRSLDKLLQILDRAKPSAIGLDIYRDFTSELPSLKYQLSNNDRLITICKRPDVRDDPAGVAPAPEAPSQAVGFSDFVRDYDSAVRRHLIAMDAQSTSQCQSGNALSTLLVMRYLADRQIPIEFSPQSLHLGKLQIAPLEENAGGYHAQDAQGLQIMLNYRRTAQGIAQTVTLEQALSGDLPATAIKDRIILIGSVNPSSNDFWTTPFGAGFSQQQPGVFIHAQMVSQLLSGVQNDRPLLYPVKLPQLILLSIGSAIVGGSIGLVNQRSIRWLLLGGTSIAIYTTASLTLNHGIWLPVGVQMLSLASTSLLVFGTRSIALPTKIQVARYGSAND
;
A
#
# COMPACT_ATOMS: atom_id res chain seq x y z
N MET A 1 15.29 4.16 21.13
CA MET A 1 14.09 3.52 20.54
C MET A 1 12.94 3.64 21.54
N GLU A 2 11.67 3.50 21.15
CA GLU A 2 10.60 3.37 22.15
C GLU A 2 10.48 1.91 22.61
N ARG A 3 10.40 1.70 23.93
CA ARG A 3 10.28 0.40 24.59
C ARG A 3 9.10 0.44 25.55
N LEU A 4 8.35 -0.64 25.67
CA LEU A 4 7.31 -0.80 26.69
C LEU A 4 7.64 -2.01 27.56
N LEU A 5 7.83 -1.77 28.85
CA LEU A 5 8.00 -2.79 29.88
C LEU A 5 6.70 -2.89 30.67
N VAL A 6 6.02 -4.03 30.60
CA VAL A 6 4.85 -4.32 31.45
C VAL A 6 5.28 -5.28 32.56
N LEU A 7 5.11 -4.86 33.81
CA LEU A 7 5.36 -5.68 35.00
C LEU A 7 4.03 -6.06 35.62
N ASN A 8 3.56 -7.27 35.34
CA ASN A 8 2.34 -7.81 35.93
C ASN A 8 2.70 -8.55 37.23
N LEU A 9 2.29 -7.98 38.36
CA LEU A 9 2.52 -8.51 39.71
C LEU A 9 1.51 -9.61 40.09
N GLY A 10 0.52 -9.94 39.24
CA GLY A 10 -0.34 -11.10 39.46
C GLY A 10 -1.16 -11.05 40.75
N SER A 11 -1.20 -12.17 41.47
CA SER A 11 -1.87 -12.31 42.78
C SER A 11 -0.83 -12.32 43.91
N GLY A 12 -1.11 -11.63 45.01
CA GLY A 12 -0.19 -11.46 46.13
C GLY A 12 -0.21 -10.03 46.67
N ASP A 13 0.41 -9.84 47.85
CA ASP A 13 0.45 -8.56 48.56
C ASP A 13 1.77 -8.38 49.33
N LEU A 14 1.89 -7.31 50.10
CA LEU A 14 3.08 -7.06 50.91
C LEU A 14 3.21 -8.02 52.11
N GLN A 15 2.13 -8.71 52.51
CA GLN A 15 2.12 -9.59 53.68
C GLN A 15 2.59 -11.01 53.35
N THR A 16 2.12 -11.54 52.23
CA THR A 16 2.36 -12.91 51.76
C THR A 16 3.41 -12.96 50.65
N GLY A 17 3.75 -11.81 50.08
CA GLY A 17 4.66 -11.68 48.94
C GLY A 17 3.95 -11.81 47.61
N VAL A 18 4.71 -11.68 46.53
CA VAL A 18 4.22 -11.75 45.15
C VAL A 18 4.89 -12.93 44.46
N PRO A 19 4.28 -14.13 44.51
CA PRO A 19 4.94 -15.37 44.09
C PRO A 19 5.11 -15.50 42.58
N SER A 20 4.32 -14.78 41.76
CA SER A 20 4.37 -14.86 40.31
C SER A 20 4.30 -13.47 39.68
N ILE A 21 5.43 -13.01 39.18
CA ILE A 21 5.58 -11.75 38.44
C ILE A 21 5.93 -12.10 37.01
N ILE A 22 5.21 -11.48 36.07
CA ILE A 22 5.48 -11.61 34.64
C ILE A 22 5.90 -10.24 34.11
N ALA A 23 7.17 -10.13 33.73
CA ALA A 23 7.71 -8.98 33.01
C ALA A 23 7.68 -9.23 31.51
N GLN A 24 7.07 -8.33 30.76
CA GLN A 24 7.03 -8.35 29.29
C GLN A 24 7.71 -7.11 28.73
N LEU A 25 8.78 -7.31 27.95
CA LEU A 25 9.45 -6.24 27.23
C LEU A 25 9.03 -6.26 25.76
N TRP A 26 8.47 -5.14 25.31
CA TRP A 26 7.95 -4.92 23.97
C TRP A 26 8.82 -3.89 23.24
N ASP A 27 9.13 -4.20 21.98
CA ASP A 27 9.94 -3.35 21.11
C ASP A 27 9.10 -2.80 19.96
N GLU A 28 9.34 -1.55 19.59
CA GLU A 28 8.68 -0.91 18.46
C GLU A 28 9.13 -1.58 17.13
N GLY A 29 8.41 -2.61 16.70
CA GLY A 29 8.67 -3.36 15.47
C GLY A 29 8.61 -4.88 15.60
N THR A 30 8.56 -5.45 16.81
CA THR A 30 8.39 -6.89 17.03
C THR A 30 6.94 -7.22 17.36
N ALA A 31 6.44 -8.34 16.80
CA ALA A 31 5.06 -8.77 17.01
C ALA A 31 4.85 -9.54 18.33
N GLN A 32 5.93 -9.92 19.02
CA GLN A 32 5.90 -10.73 20.24
C GLN A 32 6.85 -10.14 21.29
N PRO A 33 6.44 -10.07 22.56
CA PRO A 33 7.29 -9.58 23.64
C PRO A 33 8.30 -10.64 24.07
N MET A 34 9.42 -10.18 24.63
CA MET A 34 10.22 -11.03 25.51
C MET A 34 9.50 -11.13 26.86
N GLN A 35 9.34 -12.35 27.37
CA GLN A 35 8.71 -12.60 28.67
C GLN A 35 9.71 -13.17 29.68
N ILE A 36 9.66 -12.67 30.91
CA ILE A 36 10.51 -13.09 32.02
C ILE A 36 9.62 -13.28 33.25
N ALA A 37 9.74 -14.44 33.90
CA ALA A 37 9.07 -14.70 35.16
C ALA A 37 10.00 -14.38 36.34
N GLY A 38 9.43 -13.97 37.47
CA GLY A 38 10.13 -13.76 38.73
C GLY A 38 9.16 -13.73 39.90
N SER A 39 9.64 -13.34 41.06
CA SER A 39 8.84 -13.23 42.29
C SER A 39 9.41 -12.15 43.21
N LEU A 40 8.59 -11.65 44.13
CA LEU A 40 9.02 -10.77 45.22
C LEU A 40 8.63 -11.41 46.55
N PRO A 41 9.51 -11.40 47.58
CA PRO A 41 9.20 -11.95 48.89
C PRO A 41 8.18 -11.08 49.63
N ALA A 42 7.60 -11.60 50.71
CA ALA A 42 6.82 -10.80 51.65
C ALA A 42 7.68 -9.67 52.23
N MET A 43 7.11 -8.47 52.33
CA MET A 43 7.77 -7.29 52.92
C MET A 43 6.74 -6.43 53.68
N PRO A 44 6.16 -6.93 54.79
CA PRO A 44 5.13 -6.20 55.56
C PRO A 44 5.59 -4.82 56.02
N GLU A 45 6.88 -4.69 56.33
CA GLU A 45 7.49 -3.43 56.75
C GLU A 45 7.35 -2.33 55.70
N LEU A 46 7.38 -2.65 54.40
CA LEU A 46 7.19 -1.67 53.35
C LEU A 46 5.79 -1.05 53.40
N GLY A 47 4.78 -1.87 53.72
CA GLY A 47 3.40 -1.41 53.93
C GLY A 47 3.28 -0.52 55.16
N ARG A 48 3.94 -0.89 56.27
CA ARG A 48 4.01 -0.09 57.50
C ARG A 48 4.67 1.28 57.25
N LEU A 49 5.84 1.30 56.60
CA LEU A 49 6.57 2.52 56.26
C LEU A 49 5.76 3.44 55.35
N ARG A 50 5.06 2.89 54.35
CA ARG A 50 4.16 3.67 53.49
C ARG A 50 2.97 4.24 54.26
N GLY A 51 2.37 3.48 55.19
CA GLY A 51 1.29 3.99 56.05
C GLY A 51 1.76 5.10 56.99
N GLN A 52 2.95 4.95 57.57
CA GLN A 52 3.58 6.00 58.38
C GLN A 52 3.88 7.26 57.57
N TRP A 53 4.46 7.11 56.38
CA TRP A 53 4.69 8.22 55.46
C TRP A 53 3.40 8.96 55.14
N GLN A 54 2.33 8.24 54.81
CA GLN A 54 1.03 8.85 54.47
C GLN A 54 0.44 9.62 55.66
N THR A 55 0.53 9.05 56.86
CA THR A 55 0.04 9.69 58.10
C THR A 55 0.80 11.00 58.37
N LEU A 56 2.13 10.95 58.31
CA LEU A 56 2.97 12.14 58.53
C LEU A 56 2.80 13.18 57.42
N TYR A 57 2.66 12.74 56.16
CA TYR A 57 2.39 13.62 55.03
C TYR A 57 1.08 14.38 55.21
N PHE A 58 0.01 13.67 55.61
CA PHE A 58 -1.29 14.27 55.87
C PHE A 58 -1.24 15.23 57.07
N ALA A 59 -0.52 14.86 58.12
CA ALA A 59 -0.31 15.72 59.27
C ALA A 59 0.46 17.01 58.87
N LEU A 60 1.49 16.93 58.02
CA LEU A 60 2.19 18.11 57.49
C LEU A 60 1.26 18.98 56.61
N TYR A 61 0.47 18.32 55.76
CA TYR A 61 -0.48 18.98 54.88
C TYR A 61 -1.53 19.79 55.65
N THR A 62 -2.01 19.25 56.77
CA THR A 62 -3.01 19.88 57.64
C THR A 62 -2.40 20.96 58.54
N HIS A 63 -1.23 20.72 59.16
CA HIS A 63 -0.58 21.65 60.11
C HIS A 63 0.02 22.90 59.45
N LEU A 64 0.58 22.80 58.24
CA LEU A 64 1.26 23.94 57.58
C LEU A 64 0.27 24.96 56.96
N GLY A 65 -1.03 24.80 57.22
CA GLY A 65 -2.06 25.73 56.75
C GLY A 65 -2.18 25.76 55.23
N TRP A 66 -1.74 24.69 54.55
CA TRP A 66 -1.81 24.57 53.10
C TRP A 66 -3.27 24.49 52.58
N ARG A 67 -4.25 24.41 53.50
CA ARG A 67 -5.62 24.97 53.40
C ARG A 67 -6.12 25.46 54.78
N ARG A 68 -7.10 26.39 54.80
CA ARG A 68 -7.76 26.88 56.04
C ARG A 68 -8.64 25.79 56.67
N ALA A 69 -8.57 25.65 57.99
CA ALA A 69 -9.25 24.65 58.82
C ALA A 69 -10.79 24.55 58.74
N GLY A 70 -11.46 25.33 57.87
CA GLY A 70 -12.92 25.33 57.71
C GLY A 70 -13.48 24.26 56.76
N ASP A 71 -12.72 23.85 55.74
CA ASP A 71 -13.21 22.97 54.66
C ASP A 71 -13.15 21.46 54.97
N LEU A 72 -12.48 21.07 56.06
CA LEU A 72 -12.34 19.65 56.46
C LEU A 72 -13.49 19.15 57.36
N ARG A 73 -14.37 20.03 57.86
CA ARG A 73 -15.48 19.62 58.76
C ARG A 73 -16.54 18.73 58.11
N ASN A 74 -16.56 18.65 56.77
CA ASN A 74 -17.46 17.74 56.04
C ASN A 74 -16.78 16.41 55.63
N PHE A 75 -15.51 16.23 55.97
CA PHE A 75 -14.77 14.99 55.78
C PHE A 75 -14.44 14.44 57.18
N GLU A 76 -15.42 13.82 57.83
CA GLU A 76 -15.14 12.98 58.99
C GLU A 76 -14.27 11.81 58.51
N PHE A 77 -13.05 11.73 59.04
CA PHE A 77 -12.22 10.54 58.99
C PHE A 77 -12.08 10.07 60.43
N ASP A 78 -12.27 8.76 60.66
CA ASP A 78 -12.12 8.15 61.97
C ASP A 78 -10.77 8.55 62.61
N GLU A 79 -10.88 9.17 63.79
CA GLU A 79 -9.86 9.41 64.81
C GLU A 79 -8.40 9.21 64.37
N VAL A 80 -7.84 10.20 63.66
CA VAL A 80 -6.38 10.35 63.62
C VAL A 80 -5.99 10.97 64.96
N GLU A 81 -5.35 10.18 65.84
CA GLU A 81 -4.74 10.69 67.07
C GLU A 81 -4.00 12.00 66.75
N GLU A 82 -4.31 13.07 67.50
CA GLU A 82 -3.71 14.39 67.32
C GLU A 82 -2.17 14.29 67.43
N VAL A 83 -1.49 14.15 66.29
CA VAL A 83 -0.03 14.22 66.21
C VAL A 83 0.35 15.68 66.47
N SER A 84 0.67 15.99 67.72
CA SER A 84 0.89 17.35 68.23
C SER A 84 2.29 17.91 67.92
N HIS A 85 3.23 17.07 67.47
CA HIS A 85 4.58 17.49 67.08
C HIS A 85 5.09 16.64 65.92
N ILE A 86 5.11 17.21 64.71
CA ILE A 86 5.76 16.55 63.56
C ILE A 86 7.20 17.03 63.49
N SER A 87 8.15 16.09 63.64
CA SER A 87 9.56 16.36 63.39
C SER A 87 9.86 16.20 61.89
N GLN A 88 10.34 17.26 61.23
CA GLN A 88 10.79 17.18 59.83
C GLN A 88 11.85 16.07 59.65
N ALA A 89 12.73 15.89 60.64
CA ALA A 89 13.75 14.84 60.61
C ALA A 89 13.15 13.42 60.66
N GLU A 90 12.02 13.23 61.35
CA GLU A 90 11.30 11.95 61.37
C GLU A 90 10.64 11.67 60.01
N PHE A 91 10.01 12.69 59.41
CA PHE A 91 9.45 12.56 58.07
C PHE A 91 10.52 12.22 57.02
N ASP A 92 11.65 12.93 57.05
CA ASP A 92 12.77 12.67 56.14
C ASP A 92 13.36 11.26 56.35
N ALA A 93 13.46 10.81 57.60
CA ALA A 93 13.92 9.46 57.93
C ALA A 93 12.98 8.39 57.36
N VAL A 94 11.66 8.56 57.50
CA VAL A 94 10.67 7.65 56.91
C VAL A 94 10.77 7.65 55.38
N CYS A 95 10.96 8.81 54.75
CA CYS A 95 11.14 8.90 53.30
C CYS A 95 12.38 8.14 52.81
N GLN A 96 13.51 8.28 53.52
CA GLN A 96 14.75 7.56 53.21
C GLN A 96 14.59 6.05 53.42
N GLN A 97 13.99 5.63 54.54
CA GLN A 97 13.73 4.22 54.84
C GLN A 97 12.80 3.61 53.80
N LEU A 98 11.75 4.32 53.39
CA LEU A 98 10.83 3.83 52.35
C LEU A 98 11.55 3.64 51.00
N ARG A 99 12.41 4.59 50.60
CA ARG A 99 13.23 4.47 49.39
C ARG A 99 14.21 3.29 49.47
N SER A 100 14.91 3.13 50.59
CA SER A 100 15.87 2.02 50.77
C SER A 100 15.17 0.67 50.79
N SER A 101 14.07 0.55 51.55
CA SER A 101 13.32 -0.70 51.69
C SER A 101 12.64 -1.11 50.39
N LEU A 102 12.12 -0.14 49.61
CA LEU A 102 11.57 -0.43 48.28
C LEU A 102 12.65 -1.02 47.36
N ASN A 103 13.83 -0.41 47.30
CA ASN A 103 14.90 -0.89 46.41
C ASN A 103 15.54 -2.18 46.92
N GLN A 104 15.63 -2.40 48.25
CA GLN A 104 16.02 -3.68 48.81
C GLN A 104 15.05 -4.79 48.39
N TRP A 105 13.75 -4.53 48.48
CA TRP A 105 12.71 -5.48 48.06
C TRP A 105 12.81 -5.80 46.56
N LEU A 106 12.95 -4.77 45.72
CA LEU A 106 13.10 -4.92 44.27
C LEU A 106 14.45 -5.54 43.85
N ASN A 107 15.44 -5.61 44.75
CA ASN A 107 16.73 -6.26 44.49
C ASN A 107 16.81 -7.69 45.06
N SER A 108 15.71 -8.23 45.61
CA SER A 108 15.63 -9.62 46.05
C SER A 108 15.89 -10.61 44.90
N ASP A 109 16.40 -11.80 45.24
CA ASP A 109 16.86 -12.79 44.25
C ASP A 109 15.80 -13.14 43.20
N GLY A 110 14.53 -13.26 43.63
CA GLY A 110 13.39 -13.59 42.76
C GLY A 110 13.10 -12.53 41.69
N PHE A 111 13.36 -11.26 41.97
CA PHE A 111 13.14 -10.15 41.04
C PHE A 111 14.44 -9.70 40.34
N GLY A 112 15.60 -10.01 40.92
CA GLY A 112 16.92 -9.72 40.34
C GLY A 112 17.15 -10.37 38.98
N GLN A 113 16.47 -11.48 38.66
CA GLN A 113 16.50 -12.06 37.31
C GLN A 113 15.80 -11.17 36.27
N ILE A 114 14.65 -10.59 36.64
CA ILE A 114 13.90 -9.65 35.79
C ILE A 114 14.79 -8.43 35.51
N GLN A 115 15.37 -7.82 36.55
CA GLN A 115 16.23 -6.65 36.38
C GLN A 115 17.43 -6.92 35.49
N ARG A 116 18.18 -8.02 35.71
CA ARG A 116 19.36 -8.36 34.91
C ARG A 116 19.03 -8.52 33.43
N ARG A 117 17.96 -9.25 33.11
CA ARG A 117 17.55 -9.47 31.72
C ARG A 117 17.03 -8.20 31.05
N ILE A 118 16.26 -7.37 31.76
CA ILE A 118 15.80 -6.10 31.20
C ILE A 118 17.01 -5.21 30.88
N ARG A 119 17.98 -5.12 31.80
CA ARG A 119 19.18 -4.30 31.64
C ARG A 119 20.06 -4.73 30.45
N THR A 120 20.08 -6.01 30.08
CA THR A 120 20.83 -6.47 28.88
C THR A 120 20.16 -6.06 27.56
N HIS A 121 18.87 -5.70 27.58
CA HIS A 121 18.11 -5.36 26.37
C HIS A 121 17.78 -3.86 26.25
N LEU A 122 17.92 -3.10 27.32
CA LEU A 122 17.64 -1.66 27.35
C LEU A 122 18.92 -0.82 27.26
N SER A 123 18.87 0.27 26.47
CA SER A 123 19.90 1.32 26.44
C SER A 123 19.49 2.54 27.25
N PRO A 124 20.41 3.28 27.91
CA PRO A 124 20.09 4.55 28.58
C PRO A 124 19.43 5.61 27.67
N ALA A 125 19.65 5.52 26.36
CA ALA A 125 19.04 6.42 25.36
C ALA A 125 17.63 5.98 24.91
N ASP A 126 17.13 4.83 25.39
CA ASP A 126 15.80 4.33 25.06
C ASP A 126 14.72 5.07 25.84
N ARG A 127 13.63 5.42 25.13
CA ARG A 127 12.41 5.97 25.70
C ARG A 127 11.57 4.82 26.23
N ILE A 128 11.60 4.60 27.54
CA ILE A 128 11.05 3.41 28.16
C ILE A 128 9.76 3.76 28.90
N ARG A 129 8.67 3.13 28.50
CA ARG A 129 7.41 3.19 29.25
C ARG A 129 7.36 1.99 30.17
N ILE A 130 7.24 2.20 31.47
CA ILE A 130 7.12 1.12 32.46
C ILE A 130 5.70 1.11 32.98
N ALA A 131 4.95 0.02 32.77
CA ALA A 131 3.60 -0.15 33.29
C ALA A 131 3.62 -1.17 34.44
N ILE A 132 3.27 -0.75 35.65
CA ILE A 132 3.09 -1.63 36.82
C ILE A 132 1.63 -2.05 36.88
N ALA A 133 1.37 -3.33 36.66
CA ALA A 133 0.02 -3.90 36.68
C ALA A 133 -0.14 -4.81 37.91
N ALA A 134 -1.16 -4.56 38.73
CA ALA A 134 -1.41 -5.35 39.95
C ALA A 134 -2.91 -5.42 40.28
N ASN A 135 -3.34 -6.51 40.93
CA ASN A 135 -4.70 -6.66 41.45
C ASN A 135 -4.88 -5.89 42.77
N GLU A 136 -3.87 -5.95 43.64
CA GLU A 136 -3.88 -5.32 44.95
C GLU A 136 -3.52 -3.83 44.89
N SER A 137 -4.36 -2.98 45.48
CA SER A 137 -4.13 -1.52 45.53
C SER A 137 -2.92 -1.14 46.37
N SER A 138 -2.63 -1.93 47.41
CA SER A 138 -1.48 -1.70 48.29
C SER A 138 -0.16 -1.68 47.52
N LEU A 139 -0.04 -2.48 46.45
CA LEU A 139 1.13 -2.52 45.58
C LEU A 139 1.19 -1.31 44.63
N LEU A 140 0.06 -0.86 44.09
CA LEU A 140 0.00 0.32 43.22
C LEU A 140 0.25 1.64 44.00
N GLN A 141 -0.08 1.65 45.29
CA GLN A 141 0.14 2.77 46.21
C GLN A 141 1.62 2.99 46.58
N LEU A 142 2.53 2.10 46.21
CA LEU A 142 3.97 2.29 46.43
C LEU A 142 4.55 3.41 45.54
N PRO A 143 5.54 4.17 46.02
CA PRO A 143 6.21 5.23 45.27
C PRO A 143 7.19 4.66 44.24
N TRP A 144 6.67 4.01 43.21
CA TRP A 144 7.45 3.31 42.18
C TRP A 144 8.48 4.20 41.47
N HIS A 145 8.25 5.51 41.39
CA HIS A 145 9.21 6.46 40.82
C HIS A 145 10.55 6.53 41.58
N LEU A 146 10.61 5.98 42.80
CA LEU A 146 11.84 5.82 43.58
C LEU A 146 12.65 4.56 43.22
N TRP A 147 12.18 3.77 42.26
CA TRP A 147 12.91 2.59 41.80
C TRP A 147 14.21 3.00 41.10
N GLN A 148 15.34 2.54 41.64
CA GLN A 148 16.69 2.88 41.20
C GLN A 148 16.95 2.61 39.72
N LEU A 149 16.18 1.72 39.08
CA LEU A 149 16.24 1.53 37.63
C LEU A 149 16.10 2.84 36.84
N LEU A 150 15.26 3.78 37.31
CA LEU A 150 15.01 5.05 36.64
C LEU A 150 16.22 6.01 36.63
N GLU A 151 17.19 5.79 37.50
CA GLU A 151 18.46 6.54 37.55
C GLU A 151 19.35 6.19 36.35
N ASP A 152 19.35 4.91 35.94
CA ASP A 152 20.14 4.42 34.80
C ASP A 152 19.48 4.72 33.45
N TYR A 153 18.17 4.97 33.45
CA TYR A 153 17.37 5.20 32.25
C TYR A 153 16.64 6.54 32.34
N PRO A 154 17.29 7.67 31.98
CA PRO A 154 16.79 9.03 32.22
C PRO A 154 15.56 9.42 31.38
N THR A 155 15.17 8.61 30.40
CA THR A 155 13.94 8.83 29.61
C THR A 155 12.86 7.78 29.88
N ALA A 156 13.05 6.99 30.94
CA ALA A 156 12.07 6.02 31.42
C ALA A 156 11.04 6.66 32.35
N GLU A 157 9.78 6.26 32.29
CA GLU A 157 8.78 6.75 33.23
C GLU A 157 7.73 5.68 33.53
N ILE A 158 7.15 5.74 34.74
CA ILE A 158 6.24 4.75 35.30
C ILE A 158 4.78 5.19 35.15
N ALA A 159 3.95 4.23 34.74
CA ALA A 159 2.51 4.28 34.82
C ALA A 159 1.99 3.10 35.64
N LEU A 160 0.86 3.31 36.31
CA LEU A 160 0.10 2.28 37.01
C LEU A 160 -1.01 1.76 36.09
N SER A 161 -1.30 0.47 36.19
CA SER A 161 -2.32 -0.20 35.38
C SER A 161 -3.12 -1.17 36.26
N PRO A 162 -4.41 -1.40 35.95
CA PRO A 162 -5.08 -2.60 36.44
C PRO A 162 -4.37 -3.86 35.92
N ALA A 163 -4.47 -4.97 36.65
CA ALA A 163 -3.92 -6.26 36.21
C ALA A 163 -4.58 -6.80 34.94
N GLU A 164 -5.88 -6.56 34.80
CA GLU A 164 -6.65 -6.91 33.61
C GLU A 164 -6.86 -5.69 32.74
N TYR A 165 -6.41 -5.76 31.50
CA TYR A 165 -6.55 -4.69 30.53
C TYR A 165 -6.74 -5.26 29.13
N ALA A 166 -7.53 -4.55 28.32
CA ALA A 166 -7.77 -4.90 26.94
C ALA A 166 -7.85 -3.62 26.11
N ARG A 167 -7.50 -3.71 24.84
CA ARG A 167 -7.58 -2.57 23.92
C ARG A 167 -9.04 -2.13 23.79
N SER A 168 -9.24 -0.82 23.81
CA SER A 168 -10.56 -0.23 23.56
C SER A 168 -10.95 -0.50 22.10
N ARG A 169 -12.23 -0.81 21.83
CA ARG A 169 -12.69 -0.97 20.44
C ARG A 169 -12.49 0.37 19.71
N PRO A 170 -11.81 0.41 18.55
CA PRO A 170 -11.63 1.66 17.83
C PRO A 170 -13.00 2.18 17.42
N ALA A 171 -13.34 3.37 17.90
CA ALA A 171 -14.47 4.11 17.36
C ALA A 171 -14.14 4.53 15.93
N SER A 172 -15.19 4.54 15.11
CA SER A 172 -15.27 5.02 13.73
C SER A 172 -14.28 6.13 13.34
N LEU A 173 -13.72 6.01 12.13
CA LEU A 173 -13.10 7.05 11.29
C LEU A 173 -12.92 8.40 11.99
N GLU A 174 -11.78 8.57 12.67
CA GLU A 174 -11.42 9.83 13.34
C GLU A 174 -11.40 10.99 12.34
N VAL A 175 -12.42 11.85 12.40
CA VAL A 175 -12.34 13.19 11.80
C VAL A 175 -11.41 14.01 12.67
N LYS A 176 -10.12 14.04 12.33
CA LYS A 176 -9.13 14.80 13.09
C LYS A 176 -9.47 16.29 13.05
N SER A 177 -9.66 16.90 14.21
CA SER A 177 -9.95 18.33 14.40
C SER A 177 -8.69 19.18 14.16
N ALA A 178 -8.86 20.44 13.76
CA ALA A 178 -7.75 21.41 13.63
C ALA A 178 -7.16 21.85 14.99
N ARG A 179 -7.89 21.60 16.08
CA ARG A 179 -7.51 21.92 17.46
C ARG A 179 -7.85 20.78 18.41
N VAL A 180 -7.02 20.58 19.44
CA VAL A 180 -7.30 19.64 20.54
C VAL A 180 -8.53 20.14 21.30
N LYS A 181 -9.58 19.33 21.40
CA LYS A 181 -10.78 19.69 22.15
C LYS A 181 -10.62 19.30 23.61
N VAL A 182 -10.66 20.29 24.50
CA VAL A 182 -10.50 20.12 25.94
C VAL A 182 -11.81 20.47 26.63
N LEU A 183 -12.37 19.53 27.39
CA LEU A 183 -13.42 19.84 28.37
C LEU A 183 -12.74 20.14 29.70
N ALA A 184 -12.77 21.41 30.13
CA ALA A 184 -12.21 21.85 31.40
C ALA A 184 -13.33 22.05 32.42
N ILE A 185 -13.42 21.11 33.36
CA ILE A 185 -14.38 21.10 34.46
C ILE A 185 -13.71 21.75 35.67
N LEU A 186 -14.20 22.91 36.06
CA LEU A 186 -13.80 23.59 37.29
C LEU A 186 -14.92 23.37 38.29
N GLY A 187 -14.67 22.48 39.24
CA GLY A 187 -15.60 22.12 40.31
C GLY A 187 -15.70 23.18 41.39
N ASN A 188 -16.13 22.78 42.58
CA ASN A 188 -16.21 23.69 43.73
C ASN A 188 -14.87 24.38 43.99
N SER A 189 -14.89 25.71 43.93
CA SER A 189 -13.72 26.59 44.06
C SER A 189 -13.39 27.01 45.50
N GLN A 190 -14.19 26.59 46.50
CA GLN A 190 -13.90 26.89 47.91
C GLN A 190 -12.54 26.32 48.32
N GLY A 191 -11.62 27.22 48.72
CA GLY A 191 -10.29 26.83 49.17
C GLY A 191 -9.33 26.36 48.06
N ILE A 192 -9.70 26.52 46.77
CA ILE A 192 -8.89 26.12 45.60
C ILE A 192 -8.78 27.27 44.60
N ASP A 193 -7.56 27.61 44.16
CA ASP A 193 -7.34 28.59 43.09
C ASP A 193 -7.50 27.97 41.69
N VAL A 194 -8.76 27.77 41.31
CA VAL A 194 -9.13 27.34 39.95
C VAL A 194 -8.89 28.40 38.88
N ALA A 195 -8.63 29.66 39.27
CA ALA A 195 -8.37 30.75 38.32
C ALA A 195 -6.96 30.64 37.74
N ALA A 196 -5.97 30.25 38.54
CA ALA A 196 -4.63 29.95 38.06
C ALA A 196 -4.62 28.75 37.09
N ASP A 197 -5.37 27.68 37.40
CA ASP A 197 -5.54 26.53 36.48
C ASP A 197 -6.15 26.98 35.15
N ARG A 198 -7.18 27.84 35.20
CA ARG A 198 -7.78 28.45 34.02
C ARG A 198 -6.78 29.25 33.20
N GLN A 199 -5.91 30.03 33.85
CA GLN A 199 -4.87 30.81 33.17
C GLN A 199 -3.83 29.90 32.49
N ILE A 200 -3.44 28.80 33.14
CA ILE A 200 -2.48 27.82 32.60
C ILE A 200 -3.07 27.14 31.35
N LEU A 201 -4.29 26.62 31.46
CA LEU A 201 -4.97 25.95 30.35
C LEU A 201 -5.21 26.91 29.17
N SER A 202 -5.53 28.18 29.43
CA SER A 202 -5.74 29.19 28.38
C SER A 202 -4.47 29.49 27.55
N GLN A 203 -3.28 29.07 28.02
CA GLN A 203 -2.01 29.22 27.29
C GLN A 203 -1.72 28.03 26.35
N LEU A 204 -2.59 27.01 26.31
CA LEU A 204 -2.39 25.84 25.46
C LEU A 204 -2.43 26.20 23.97
N PRO A 205 -1.37 25.90 23.20
CA PRO A 205 -1.36 26.14 21.78
C PRO A 205 -2.27 25.15 21.06
N GLN A 206 -3.02 25.63 20.06
CA GLN A 206 -3.87 24.81 19.20
C GLN A 206 -4.91 23.98 19.97
N ALA A 207 -5.44 24.50 21.08
CA ALA A 207 -6.53 23.90 21.84
C ALA A 207 -7.83 24.72 21.72
N GLU A 208 -8.96 24.02 21.65
CA GLU A 208 -10.29 24.56 21.85
C GLU A 208 -10.77 24.09 23.24
N ILE A 209 -10.93 25.03 24.17
CA ILE A 209 -11.28 24.72 25.56
C ILE A 209 -12.72 25.13 25.83
N GLU A 210 -13.55 24.15 26.19
CA GLU A 210 -14.88 24.40 26.72
C GLU A 210 -14.83 24.40 28.25
N TRP A 211 -15.25 25.52 28.84
CA TRP A 211 -15.28 25.70 30.28
C TRP A 211 -16.60 25.24 30.86
N SER A 212 -16.54 24.32 31.81
CA SER A 212 -17.65 23.91 32.65
C SER A 212 -17.35 24.34 34.08
N ILE A 213 -17.77 25.57 34.43
CA ILE A 213 -17.50 26.19 35.73
C ILE A 213 -18.69 25.91 36.64
N GLU A 214 -18.45 25.22 37.74
CA GLU A 214 -19.44 24.78 38.71
C GLU A 214 -20.75 24.26 38.08
N PRO A 215 -20.69 23.30 37.12
CA PRO A 215 -21.88 22.86 36.40
C PRO A 215 -22.84 22.07 37.29
N THR A 216 -24.11 22.05 36.92
CA THR A 216 -25.08 21.05 37.40
C THR A 216 -24.79 19.67 36.79
N SER A 217 -25.17 18.59 37.48
CA SER A 217 -25.03 17.21 37.02
C SER A 217 -25.62 16.96 35.63
N GLU A 218 -26.79 17.52 35.33
CA GLU A 218 -27.46 17.38 34.04
C GLU A 218 -26.62 17.98 32.90
N ARG A 219 -26.15 19.22 33.09
CA ARG A 219 -25.29 19.92 32.13
C ARG A 219 -23.99 19.18 31.89
N LEU A 220 -23.33 18.70 32.94
CA LEU A 220 -22.08 17.96 32.81
C LEU A 220 -22.28 16.66 32.04
N GLN A 221 -23.34 15.90 32.32
CA GLN A 221 -23.64 14.67 31.59
C GLN A 221 -23.97 14.93 30.11
N ALA A 222 -24.70 16.01 29.80
CA ALA A 222 -24.97 16.42 28.43
C ALA A 222 -23.67 16.74 27.67
N GLN A 223 -22.76 17.50 28.28
CA GLN A 223 -21.44 17.83 27.69
C GLN A 223 -20.61 16.57 27.40
N LEU A 224 -20.64 15.58 28.30
CA LEU A 224 -19.95 14.30 28.10
C LEU A 224 -20.58 13.43 26.99
N TRP A 225 -21.86 13.64 26.66
CA TRP A 225 -22.58 12.82 25.68
C TRP A 225 -22.58 13.38 24.25
N GLU A 226 -22.75 14.70 24.13
CA GLU A 226 -23.08 15.37 22.87
C GLU A 226 -21.86 15.76 22.04
N ARG A 227 -20.70 15.94 22.68
CA ARG A 227 -19.49 16.43 22.03
C ARG A 227 -18.36 15.39 22.02
N GLN A 228 -17.40 15.64 21.14
CA GLN A 228 -16.14 14.88 21.06
C GLN A 228 -15.06 15.64 21.81
N TRP A 229 -14.39 14.95 22.73
CA TRP A 229 -13.32 15.49 23.57
C TRP A 229 -12.04 14.71 23.32
N ASP A 230 -10.90 15.39 23.21
CA ASP A 230 -9.58 14.75 23.19
C ASP A 230 -9.01 14.67 24.61
N VAL A 231 -9.20 15.74 25.40
CA VAL A 231 -8.74 15.87 26.78
C VAL A 231 -9.91 16.23 27.70
N LEU A 232 -10.00 15.55 28.84
CA LEU A 232 -10.85 15.93 29.96
C LEU A 232 -9.96 16.43 31.09
N PHE A 233 -10.20 17.64 31.59
CA PHE A 233 -9.51 18.21 32.73
C PHE A 233 -10.51 18.47 33.86
N PHE A 234 -10.15 18.07 35.07
CA PHE A 234 -10.90 18.37 36.29
C PHE A 234 -9.99 19.02 37.32
N ALA A 235 -10.41 20.16 37.86
CA ALA A 235 -9.86 20.79 39.05
C ALA A 235 -10.99 21.08 40.05
N GLY A 236 -10.80 20.67 41.30
CA GLY A 236 -11.83 20.76 42.34
C GLY A 236 -11.59 19.72 43.43
N HIS A 237 -12.50 19.63 44.39
CA HIS A 237 -12.41 18.62 45.46
C HIS A 237 -12.77 17.22 44.93
N SER A 238 -12.00 16.22 45.35
CA SER A 238 -12.27 14.80 45.09
C SER A 238 -12.00 13.96 46.34
N SER A 239 -12.67 12.83 46.49
CA SER A 239 -12.47 11.89 47.60
C SER A 239 -12.78 10.46 47.16
N SER A 240 -12.04 9.49 47.72
CA SER A 240 -12.14 8.06 47.41
C SER A 240 -12.33 7.18 48.66
N GLN A 241 -12.84 7.72 49.77
CA GLN A 241 -13.02 6.99 51.05
C GLN A 241 -13.80 5.67 50.89
N GLU A 242 -14.91 5.68 50.15
CA GLU A 242 -15.68 4.45 49.81
C GLU A 242 -15.78 4.23 48.30
N ARG A 243 -16.08 5.29 47.54
CA ARG A 243 -16.09 5.33 46.07
C ARG A 243 -15.57 6.68 45.61
N GLY A 244 -14.81 6.70 44.54
CA GLY A 244 -14.28 7.91 43.92
C GLY A 244 -15.42 8.88 43.55
N CYS A 245 -15.35 10.08 44.09
CA CYS A 245 -16.30 11.15 43.84
C CYS A 245 -15.59 12.48 43.58
N ILE A 246 -16.24 13.34 42.80
CA ILE A 246 -15.80 14.70 42.47
C ILE A 246 -16.90 15.71 42.81
N GLN A 247 -16.52 16.80 43.46
CA GLN A 247 -17.42 17.92 43.72
C GLN A 247 -17.46 18.84 42.51
N ILE A 248 -18.57 18.82 41.79
CA ILE A 248 -18.70 19.56 40.54
C ILE A 248 -19.20 20.98 40.75
N ASN A 249 -19.78 21.30 41.91
CA ASN A 249 -20.14 22.64 42.35
C ASN A 249 -20.31 22.66 43.89
N ALA A 250 -20.67 23.80 44.48
CA ALA A 250 -20.83 23.95 45.93
C ALA A 250 -21.94 23.05 46.57
N THR A 251 -22.84 22.48 45.77
CA THR A 251 -24.01 21.72 46.23
C THR A 251 -24.06 20.26 45.77
N GLU A 252 -23.35 19.89 44.71
CA GLU A 252 -23.43 18.58 44.08
C GLU A 252 -22.07 17.85 44.04
N THR A 253 -22.08 16.64 44.58
CA THR A 253 -21.00 15.66 44.51
C THR A 253 -21.42 14.50 43.63
N LEU A 254 -20.59 14.11 42.66
CA LEU A 254 -20.85 12.99 41.76
C LEU A 254 -19.85 11.87 41.94
N THR A 255 -20.34 10.63 42.04
CA THR A 255 -19.50 9.44 42.01
C THR A 255 -19.10 9.11 40.56
N ILE A 256 -17.96 8.43 40.39
CA ILE A 256 -17.52 7.94 39.07
C ILE A 256 -18.57 7.01 38.44
N GLU A 257 -19.29 6.23 39.25
CA GLU A 257 -20.40 5.38 38.79
C GLU A 257 -21.50 6.19 38.09
N ARG A 258 -21.87 7.38 38.61
CA ARG A 258 -22.87 8.25 37.96
C ARG A 258 -22.35 8.85 36.65
N LEU A 259 -21.04 9.03 36.52
CA LEU A 259 -20.39 9.53 35.30
C LEU A 259 -20.06 8.43 34.29
N LYS A 260 -20.18 7.16 34.67
CA LYS A 260 -19.75 5.97 33.92
C LYS A 260 -20.17 6.01 32.45
N TYR A 261 -21.45 6.20 32.17
CA TYR A 261 -21.95 6.16 30.80
C TYR A 261 -21.53 7.39 29.98
N GLY A 262 -21.51 8.57 30.58
CA GLY A 262 -21.04 9.80 29.92
C GLY A 262 -19.55 9.72 29.57
N LEU A 263 -18.73 9.19 30.47
CA LEU A 263 -17.31 8.95 30.23
C LEU A 263 -17.10 7.85 29.20
N GLN A 264 -17.84 6.73 29.26
CA GLN A 264 -17.79 5.69 28.22
C GLN A 264 -18.16 6.24 26.83
N ARG A 265 -19.14 7.15 26.76
CA ARG A 265 -19.52 7.83 25.53
C ARG A 265 -18.41 8.77 25.05
N SER A 266 -17.81 9.55 25.95
CA SER A 266 -16.64 10.40 25.65
C SER A 266 -15.47 9.58 25.09
N ILE A 267 -15.15 8.44 25.70
CA ILE A 267 -14.11 7.50 25.23
C ILE A 267 -14.46 6.96 23.85
N ALA A 268 -15.70 6.51 23.64
CA ALA A 268 -16.19 6.08 22.33
C ALA A 268 -16.21 7.20 21.29
N ASN A 269 -16.23 8.47 21.70
CA ASN A 269 -16.13 9.61 20.80
C ASN A 269 -14.68 10.10 20.62
N GLY A 270 -13.69 9.49 21.26
CA GLY A 270 -12.27 9.81 21.06
C GLY A 270 -11.55 10.52 22.22
N LEU A 271 -12.06 10.43 23.46
CA LEU A 271 -11.34 10.88 24.67
C LEU A 271 -10.07 10.05 24.86
N LYS A 272 -8.92 10.73 24.91
CA LYS A 272 -7.58 10.11 24.93
C LYS A 272 -6.86 10.32 26.26
N LEU A 273 -7.05 11.47 26.90
CA LEU A 273 -6.38 11.83 28.14
C LEU A 273 -7.37 12.44 29.14
N ALA A 274 -7.36 11.97 30.38
CA ALA A 274 -8.03 12.62 31.49
C ALA A 274 -7.00 13.12 32.53
N ILE A 275 -7.15 14.34 33.02
CA ILE A 275 -6.27 14.94 34.03
C ILE A 275 -7.13 15.33 35.23
N PHE A 276 -6.91 14.66 36.36
CA PHE A 276 -7.57 14.97 37.62
C PHE A 276 -6.57 15.67 38.53
N ASN A 277 -6.61 17.00 38.50
CA ASN A 277 -5.76 17.87 39.30
C ASN A 277 -6.41 18.12 40.68
N SER A 278 -6.70 17.06 41.42
CA SER A 278 -7.50 17.08 42.66
C SER A 278 -6.91 16.24 43.78
N CYS A 279 -7.45 16.36 45.00
CA CYS A 279 -6.81 15.94 46.26
C CYS A 279 -6.92 14.44 46.63
N ASP A 280 -7.41 13.55 45.75
CA ASP A 280 -7.41 12.11 46.01
C ASP A 280 -7.54 11.35 44.70
N GLY A 281 -6.40 10.97 44.11
CA GLY A 281 -6.34 10.51 42.73
C GLY A 281 -6.17 9.00 42.55
N LEU A 282 -5.58 8.25 43.50
CA LEU A 282 -5.36 6.80 43.31
C LEU A 282 -6.63 5.98 43.48
N GLY A 283 -7.49 6.31 44.45
CA GLY A 283 -8.79 5.65 44.58
C GLY A 283 -9.69 5.98 43.39
N LEU A 284 -9.69 7.25 42.97
CA LEU A 284 -10.35 7.72 41.75
C LEU A 284 -9.82 6.99 40.50
N ALA A 285 -8.50 6.81 40.38
CA ALA A 285 -7.89 6.12 39.26
C ALA A 285 -8.30 4.65 39.16
N ARG A 286 -8.55 3.98 40.29
CA ARG A 286 -9.11 2.61 40.30
C ARG A 286 -10.51 2.60 39.69
N ASP A 287 -11.40 3.47 40.16
CA ASP A 287 -12.78 3.54 39.66
C ASP A 287 -12.83 3.97 38.18
N LEU A 288 -11.87 4.79 37.75
CA LEU A 288 -11.69 5.18 36.35
C LEU A 288 -11.04 4.09 35.49
N ALA A 289 -10.25 3.18 36.07
CA ALA A 289 -9.62 2.09 35.34
C ALA A 289 -10.66 1.14 34.70
N ASP A 290 -11.78 0.90 35.40
CA ASP A 290 -12.92 0.13 34.87
C ASP A 290 -13.56 0.77 33.64
N LEU A 291 -13.45 2.09 33.48
CA LEU A 291 -13.95 2.81 32.32
C LEU A 291 -13.03 2.68 31.11
N ARG A 292 -11.80 2.17 31.30
CA ARG A 292 -10.78 2.00 30.26
C ARG A 292 -10.43 3.30 29.52
N ILE A 293 -10.35 4.41 30.25
CA ILE A 293 -9.79 5.65 29.69
C ILE A 293 -8.35 5.33 29.26
N PRO A 294 -7.93 5.68 28.02
CA PRO A 294 -6.62 5.28 27.52
C PRO A 294 -5.47 5.71 28.42
N GLN A 295 -5.50 6.97 28.88
CA GLN A 295 -4.50 7.55 29.77
C GLN A 295 -5.14 8.52 30.74
N THR A 296 -4.74 8.46 32.00
CA THR A 296 -5.19 9.36 33.07
C THR A 296 -3.97 9.86 33.85
N ILE A 297 -3.97 11.13 34.23
CA ILE A 297 -3.02 11.67 35.20
C ILE A 297 -3.78 12.02 36.47
N VAL A 298 -3.27 11.55 37.61
CA VAL A 298 -3.86 11.77 38.93
C VAL A 298 -2.77 12.14 39.94
N MET A 299 -3.19 12.64 41.10
CA MET A 299 -2.30 12.88 42.24
C MET A 299 -2.41 11.74 43.25
N ARG A 300 -1.27 11.24 43.74
CA ARG A 300 -1.20 10.07 44.62
C ARG A 300 -1.94 10.29 45.94
N GLU A 301 -1.72 11.47 46.51
CA GLU A 301 -2.21 11.95 47.80
C GLU A 301 -2.69 13.40 47.61
N PRO A 302 -3.33 14.02 48.63
CA PRO A 302 -3.74 15.42 48.58
C PRO A 302 -2.61 16.36 48.15
N VAL A 303 -2.85 17.13 47.08
CA VAL A 303 -1.85 18.04 46.51
C VAL A 303 -2.13 19.50 46.91
N PRO A 304 -1.12 20.30 47.29
CA PRO A 304 -1.27 21.75 47.42
C PRO A 304 -1.42 22.43 46.06
N ASP A 305 -2.24 23.47 45.97
CA ASP A 305 -2.53 24.19 44.71
C ASP A 305 -1.26 24.62 43.98
N ARG A 306 -0.28 25.17 44.70
CA ARG A 306 1.00 25.60 44.12
C ARG A 306 1.77 24.46 43.46
N VAL A 307 1.74 23.25 44.04
CA VAL A 307 2.37 22.06 43.48
C VAL A 307 1.58 21.56 42.26
N ALA A 308 0.26 21.48 42.39
CA ALA A 308 -0.66 21.06 41.33
C ALA A 308 -0.52 21.96 40.08
N GLN A 309 -0.52 23.27 40.27
CA GLN A 309 -0.37 24.28 39.22
C GLN A 309 1.05 24.25 38.59
N ALA A 310 2.10 24.10 39.41
CA ALA A 310 3.47 24.01 38.90
C ALA A 310 3.67 22.76 38.03
N PHE A 311 3.10 21.63 38.45
CA PHE A 311 3.04 20.41 37.66
C PHE A 311 2.27 20.63 36.37
N LEU A 312 1.02 21.08 36.47
CA LEU A 312 0.11 21.27 35.33
C LEU A 312 0.73 22.19 34.27
N LYS A 313 1.30 23.32 34.70
CA LYS A 313 1.97 24.27 33.81
C LYS A 313 3.12 23.62 33.04
N THR A 314 4.02 22.95 33.75
CA THR A 314 5.19 22.33 33.11
C THR A 314 4.78 21.16 32.21
N PHE A 315 3.86 20.32 32.68
CA PHE A 315 3.35 19.18 31.93
C PHE A 315 2.70 19.63 30.63
N LEU A 316 1.75 20.57 30.68
CA LEU A 316 1.05 21.05 29.50
C LEU A 316 2.00 21.76 28.52
N GLN A 317 2.96 22.55 29.01
CA GLN A 317 3.95 23.22 28.15
C GLN A 317 4.82 22.21 27.39
N THR A 318 5.36 21.21 28.09
CA THR A 318 6.25 20.21 27.47
C THR A 318 5.48 19.26 26.57
N PHE A 319 4.27 18.86 26.97
CA PHE A 319 3.43 17.94 26.19
C PHE A 319 2.92 18.62 24.92
N ALA A 320 2.43 19.85 25.01
CA ALA A 320 2.00 20.63 23.86
C ALA A 320 3.15 21.01 22.91
N ALA A 321 4.39 21.09 23.43
CA ALA A 321 5.60 21.28 22.62
C ALA A 321 6.05 20.03 21.84
N GLY A 322 5.40 18.87 22.04
CA GLY A 322 5.60 17.65 21.24
C GLY A 322 6.37 16.53 21.93
N SER A 323 6.68 16.66 23.22
CA SER A 323 7.18 15.54 24.04
C SER A 323 6.11 14.45 24.21
N SER A 324 6.53 13.20 24.50
CA SER A 324 5.57 12.13 24.82
C SER A 324 4.96 12.35 26.20
N LEU A 325 3.76 11.80 26.45
CA LEU A 325 3.10 11.90 27.77
C LEU A 325 4.05 11.57 28.92
N TYR A 326 4.71 10.40 28.85
CA TYR A 326 5.66 9.91 29.84
C TYR A 326 6.84 10.86 30.07
N ALA A 327 7.45 11.37 29.00
CA ALA A 327 8.57 12.31 29.13
C ALA A 327 8.12 13.65 29.74
N SER A 328 6.95 14.15 29.34
CA SER A 328 6.36 15.38 29.88
C SER A 328 6.00 15.27 31.36
N VAL A 329 5.43 14.14 31.79
CA VAL A 329 5.16 13.89 33.21
C VAL A 329 6.45 13.76 33.98
N ARG A 330 7.47 13.07 33.45
CA ARG A 330 8.79 12.97 34.08
C ARG A 330 9.40 14.33 34.33
N GLU A 331 9.51 15.15 33.29
CA GLU A 331 10.09 16.48 33.39
C GLU A 331 9.30 17.38 34.35
N ALA A 332 7.96 17.34 34.27
CA ALA A 332 7.09 18.10 35.15
C ALA A 332 7.26 17.70 36.61
N ARG A 333 7.34 16.39 36.88
CA ARG A 333 7.54 15.84 38.22
C ARG A 333 8.92 16.18 38.75
N GLU A 334 9.99 15.97 37.99
CA GLU A 334 11.36 16.28 38.43
C GLU A 334 11.53 17.77 38.74
N LYS A 335 10.89 18.68 37.99
CA LYS A 335 10.89 20.12 38.29
C LYS A 335 10.19 20.49 39.60
N LEU A 336 9.31 19.63 40.13
CA LEU A 336 8.70 19.85 41.46
C LEU A 336 9.73 19.75 42.58
N GLN A 337 10.92 19.19 42.35
CA GLN A 337 11.99 19.14 43.34
C GLN A 337 12.35 20.56 43.84
N LEU A 338 12.20 21.58 43.00
CA LEU A 338 12.39 22.99 43.37
C LEU A 338 11.44 23.47 44.48
N LEU A 339 10.33 22.76 44.68
CA LEU A 339 9.31 23.05 45.67
C LEU A 339 9.43 22.17 46.91
N GLU A 340 10.31 21.15 46.93
CA GLU A 340 10.36 20.17 48.04
C GLU A 340 10.90 20.75 49.36
N SER A 341 11.57 21.90 49.32
CA SER A 341 11.95 22.64 50.53
C SER A 341 10.73 23.20 51.28
N GLU A 342 9.66 23.50 50.56
CA GLU A 342 8.41 24.03 51.10
C GLU A 342 7.33 22.96 51.16
N PHE A 343 7.28 22.04 50.19
CA PHE A 343 6.29 20.98 50.06
C PHE A 343 7.01 19.63 49.96
N PRO A 344 7.38 18.99 51.09
CA PRO A 344 8.11 17.73 51.09
C PRO A 344 7.40 16.66 50.26
N CYS A 345 8.18 15.87 49.52
CA CYS A 345 7.69 14.82 48.62
C CYS A 345 6.78 15.31 47.48
N ALA A 346 6.82 16.59 47.08
CA ALA A 346 6.06 17.09 45.92
C ALA A 346 6.30 16.24 44.65
N THR A 347 7.52 15.72 44.46
CA THR A 347 7.84 14.83 43.33
C THR A 347 7.16 13.46 43.40
N TRP A 348 6.51 13.09 44.50
CA TRP A 348 5.91 11.75 44.69
C TRP A 348 4.43 11.69 44.28
N LEU A 349 3.83 12.86 44.05
CA LEU A 349 2.39 13.01 43.89
C LEU A 349 1.90 12.70 42.47
N PRO A 350 2.46 13.27 41.38
CA PRO A 350 1.89 13.05 40.06
C PRO A 350 2.15 11.64 39.54
N VAL A 351 1.08 10.95 39.13
CA VAL A 351 1.12 9.56 38.67
C VAL A 351 0.32 9.39 37.39
N ILE A 352 0.89 8.64 36.44
CA ILE A 352 0.18 8.20 35.23
C ILE A 352 -0.58 6.91 35.57
N CYS A 353 -1.85 6.84 35.21
CA CYS A 353 -2.62 5.62 35.16
C CYS A 353 -2.97 5.33 33.70
N GLN A 354 -2.53 4.19 33.16
CA GLN A 354 -2.67 3.88 31.74
C GLN A 354 -3.09 2.44 31.53
N ASN A 355 -3.91 2.22 30.49
CA ASN A 355 -4.12 0.91 29.87
C ASN A 355 -2.91 0.56 28.97
N PRO A 356 -2.10 -0.47 29.30
CA PRO A 356 -0.90 -0.85 28.54
C PRO A 356 -1.20 -1.33 27.11
N ALA A 357 -2.45 -1.72 26.82
CA ALA A 357 -2.86 -2.11 25.47
C ALA A 357 -3.08 -0.90 24.53
N GLU A 358 -3.01 0.33 25.03
CA GLU A 358 -3.14 1.55 24.23
C GLU A 358 -1.77 2.11 23.80
N PRO A 359 -1.65 2.63 22.56
CA PRO A 359 -0.40 3.22 22.08
C PRO A 359 -0.04 4.49 22.87
N ALA A 360 1.24 4.86 22.85
CA ALA A 360 1.65 6.17 23.35
C ALA A 360 1.02 7.27 22.49
N VAL A 361 0.68 8.39 23.14
CA VAL A 361 0.05 9.53 22.47
C VAL A 361 0.99 10.73 22.52
N ARG A 362 0.93 11.56 21.48
CA ARG A 362 1.58 12.87 21.44
C ARG A 362 0.55 13.93 21.09
N TRP A 363 0.75 15.14 21.61
CA TRP A 363 -0.13 16.28 21.35
C TRP A 363 -0.34 16.54 19.84
N ALA A 364 0.73 16.44 19.04
CA ALA A 364 0.68 16.65 17.59
C ALA A 364 -0.15 15.58 16.84
N ASP A 365 -0.39 14.41 17.43
CA ASP A 365 -1.22 13.37 16.81
C ASP A 365 -2.72 13.73 16.85
N TRP A 366 -3.08 14.70 17.71
CA TRP A 366 -4.46 15.12 18.01
C TRP A 366 -4.91 16.35 17.21
N CYS A 367 -3.99 17.14 16.66
CA CYS A 367 -4.28 18.29 15.80
C CYS A 367 -4.01 17.99 14.32
N GLN A 368 -4.90 18.44 13.44
CA GLN A 368 -4.49 18.83 12.09
C GLN A 368 -3.86 20.23 12.13
N PRO A 369 -2.80 20.52 11.35
CA PRO A 369 -2.37 21.90 11.18
C PRO A 369 -3.51 22.71 10.55
N GLU A 370 -4.06 23.65 11.32
CA GLU A 370 -5.03 24.65 10.88
C GLU A 370 -4.46 25.36 9.66
N ILE A 371 -5.10 25.21 8.49
CA ILE A 371 -4.77 25.96 7.27
C ILE A 371 -5.18 27.41 7.52
N ALA A 372 -4.34 28.14 8.26
CA ALA A 372 -4.45 29.57 8.40
C ALA A 372 -4.18 30.19 7.02
N ALA A 373 -5.21 30.80 6.44
CA ALA A 373 -5.03 31.75 5.35
C ALA A 373 -4.13 32.89 5.86
N LEU A 374 -2.87 32.92 5.40
CA LEU A 374 -1.95 34.04 5.62
C LEU A 374 -1.58 34.68 4.27
N PRO A 375 -1.45 36.02 4.22
CA PRO A 375 -0.89 36.73 3.07
C PRO A 375 0.63 36.43 2.94
N PRO A 376 1.26 36.75 1.80
CA PRO A 376 2.50 36.10 1.41
C PRO A 376 3.73 36.72 2.09
N SER A 377 4.47 35.94 2.88
CA SER A 377 5.93 36.15 3.04
C SER A 377 6.66 34.89 3.54
N THR A 378 7.14 34.12 2.57
CA THR A 378 8.46 33.47 2.47
C THR A 378 9.18 32.86 3.70
N ARG A 379 9.38 31.52 3.60
CA ARG A 379 10.58 30.72 3.99
C ARG A 379 10.65 30.18 5.45
N PRO A 380 9.87 29.12 5.79
CA PRO A 380 10.53 27.86 6.19
C PRO A 380 9.88 26.55 5.70
N TRP A 381 8.70 26.58 5.06
CA TRP A 381 8.01 25.39 4.52
C TRP A 381 8.66 24.82 3.24
N GLN A 382 9.43 25.65 2.53
CA GLN A 382 10.24 25.30 1.36
C GLN A 382 11.37 24.30 1.65
N ARG A 383 11.62 23.83 2.88
CA ARG A 383 12.70 22.87 3.17
C ARG A 383 12.23 21.43 3.45
N SER A 384 10.99 21.20 3.88
CA SER A 384 10.46 19.84 4.12
C SER A 384 9.62 19.33 2.94
N LEU A 385 8.71 20.17 2.42
CA LEU A 385 8.00 19.87 1.18
C LEU A 385 8.97 19.79 0.01
N SER A 386 10.01 20.63 -0.02
CA SER A 386 11.07 20.47 -1.02
C SER A 386 11.86 19.19 -0.80
N ARG A 387 12.11 18.71 0.41
CA ARG A 387 12.80 17.42 0.60
C ARG A 387 11.94 16.24 0.15
N SER A 388 10.64 16.24 0.41
CA SER A 388 9.74 15.18 -0.09
C SER A 388 9.48 15.30 -1.59
N LEU A 389 9.26 16.49 -2.13
CA LEU A 389 9.16 16.72 -3.58
C LEU A 389 10.48 16.47 -4.29
N LEU A 390 11.62 16.78 -3.67
CA LEU A 390 12.95 16.44 -4.18
C LEU A 390 13.19 14.94 -4.10
N ALA A 391 12.77 14.26 -3.04
CA ALA A 391 12.85 12.80 -2.96
C ALA A 391 11.95 12.13 -4.02
N ILE A 392 10.73 12.62 -4.23
CA ILE A 392 9.87 12.16 -5.32
C ILE A 392 10.49 12.50 -6.67
N ALA A 393 11.00 13.71 -6.89
CA ALA A 393 11.58 14.14 -8.16
C ALA A 393 12.85 13.35 -8.50
N ILE A 394 13.78 13.22 -7.55
CA ILE A 394 14.99 12.41 -7.68
C ILE A 394 14.62 10.93 -7.85
N GLY A 395 13.75 10.41 -6.98
CA GLY A 395 13.29 9.03 -7.05
C GLY A 395 12.61 8.74 -8.38
N SER A 396 11.79 9.66 -8.89
CA SER A 396 11.09 9.50 -10.16
C SER A 396 12.02 9.63 -11.35
N ALA A 397 12.99 10.55 -11.32
CA ALA A 397 14.02 10.66 -12.35
C ALA A 397 14.89 9.40 -12.41
N ILE A 398 15.31 8.87 -11.26
CA ILE A 398 16.08 7.63 -11.19
C ILE A 398 15.21 6.43 -11.61
N GLY A 399 14.02 6.27 -11.05
CA GLY A 399 13.14 5.14 -11.33
C GLY A 399 12.67 5.08 -12.78
N SER A 400 12.23 6.22 -13.35
CA SER A 400 11.90 6.32 -14.77
C SER A 400 13.14 6.16 -15.66
N GLY A 401 14.29 6.71 -15.28
CA GLY A 401 15.56 6.55 -16.01
C GLY A 401 16.03 5.09 -16.04
N LEU A 402 15.97 4.38 -14.92
CA LEU A 402 16.32 2.95 -14.83
C LEU A 402 15.37 2.08 -15.67
N THR A 403 14.07 2.36 -15.61
CA THR A 403 13.07 1.57 -16.34
C THR A 403 13.10 1.83 -17.84
N LEU A 404 13.21 3.09 -18.26
CA LEU A 404 13.41 3.46 -19.66
C LEU A 404 14.76 2.97 -20.19
N GLY A 405 15.81 2.99 -19.35
CA GLY A 405 17.12 2.41 -19.67
C GLY A 405 17.03 0.90 -19.88
N ALA A 406 16.37 0.17 -18.97
CA ALA A 406 16.13 -1.26 -19.11
C ALA A 406 15.29 -1.60 -20.35
N LYS A 407 14.31 -0.75 -20.70
CA LYS A 407 13.55 -0.84 -21.97
C LYS A 407 14.46 -0.62 -23.16
N TYR A 408 15.31 0.40 -23.13
CA TYR A 408 16.25 0.71 -24.20
C TYR A 408 17.32 -0.38 -24.38
N LEU A 409 17.64 -1.14 -23.33
CA LEU A 409 18.50 -2.33 -23.39
C LEU A 409 17.76 -3.62 -23.78
N GLY A 410 16.44 -3.56 -24.00
CA GLY A 410 15.61 -4.70 -24.37
C GLY A 410 15.26 -5.67 -23.24
N TRP A 411 15.70 -5.42 -21.99
CA TRP A 411 15.47 -6.33 -20.87
C TRP A 411 13.99 -6.48 -20.50
N LEU A 412 13.17 -5.48 -20.80
CA LEU A 412 11.74 -5.48 -20.50
C LEU A 412 10.88 -6.07 -21.63
N GLN A 413 11.44 -6.32 -22.82
CA GLN A 413 10.68 -6.83 -23.96
C GLN A 413 9.96 -8.16 -23.67
N PRO A 414 10.57 -9.16 -23.00
CA PRO A 414 9.85 -10.39 -22.66
C PRO A 414 8.62 -10.18 -21.80
N LEU A 415 8.71 -9.30 -20.80
CA LEU A 415 7.61 -8.98 -19.91
C LEU A 415 6.49 -8.27 -20.66
N GLU A 416 6.83 -7.30 -21.52
CA GLU A 416 5.85 -6.52 -22.28
C GLU A 416 5.09 -7.38 -23.28
N LEU A 417 5.77 -8.27 -24.01
CA LEU A 417 5.12 -9.16 -24.97
C LEU A 417 4.25 -10.20 -24.27
N ALA A 418 4.66 -10.71 -23.10
CA ALA A 418 3.82 -11.59 -22.29
C ALA A 418 2.54 -10.89 -21.80
N ILE A 419 2.63 -9.62 -21.40
CA ILE A 419 1.46 -8.84 -20.99
C ILE A 419 0.58 -8.53 -22.22
N TYR A 420 1.17 -8.16 -23.36
CA TYR A 420 0.46 -7.96 -24.62
C TYR A 420 -0.38 -9.19 -24.98
N ASP A 421 0.20 -10.39 -24.91
CA ASP A 421 -0.52 -11.63 -25.20
C ASP A 421 -1.73 -11.83 -24.29
N ARG A 422 -1.57 -11.57 -22.99
CA ARG A 422 -2.70 -11.61 -22.03
C ARG A 422 -3.77 -10.59 -22.36
N LEU A 423 -3.39 -9.40 -22.81
CA LEU A 423 -4.36 -8.38 -23.24
C LEU A 423 -5.09 -8.82 -24.52
N ILE A 424 -4.41 -9.42 -25.49
CA ILE A 424 -5.04 -10.00 -26.69
C ILE A 424 -6.00 -11.14 -26.32
N GLN A 425 -5.59 -12.05 -25.44
CA GLN A 425 -6.43 -13.16 -24.96
C GLN A 425 -7.67 -12.70 -24.19
N SER A 426 -7.61 -11.54 -23.52
CA SER A 426 -8.72 -10.97 -22.74
C SER A 426 -9.67 -10.10 -23.55
N ARG A 427 -9.39 -9.87 -24.85
CA ARG A 427 -10.30 -9.09 -25.72
C ARG A 427 -11.71 -9.70 -25.77
N PRO A 428 -12.74 -8.87 -25.99
CA PRO A 428 -14.09 -9.35 -26.24
C PRO A 428 -14.14 -10.34 -27.41
N ILE A 429 -15.06 -11.30 -27.33
CA ILE A 429 -15.30 -12.25 -28.42
C ILE A 429 -16.00 -11.50 -29.57
N GLU A 430 -15.41 -11.56 -30.76
CA GLU A 430 -15.93 -11.01 -32.00
C GLU A 430 -16.61 -12.13 -32.83
N PRO A 431 -17.60 -11.80 -33.68
CA PRO A 431 -18.17 -12.76 -34.61
C PRO A 431 -17.15 -13.19 -35.68
N THR A 432 -17.33 -14.39 -36.22
CA THR A 432 -16.60 -14.90 -37.40
C THR A 432 -16.73 -13.93 -38.59
N ASP A 433 -15.68 -13.78 -39.40
CA ASP A 433 -15.68 -12.87 -40.56
C ASP A 433 -16.44 -13.50 -41.74
N PRO A 434 -17.63 -12.98 -42.12
CA PRO A 434 -18.45 -13.60 -43.15
C PRO A 434 -17.90 -13.39 -44.57
N ARG A 435 -16.89 -12.52 -44.74
CA ARG A 435 -16.26 -12.25 -46.05
C ARG A 435 -15.24 -13.31 -46.44
N LEU A 436 -14.90 -14.21 -45.51
CA LEU A 436 -13.85 -15.21 -45.68
C LEU A 436 -14.44 -16.62 -45.68
N LEU A 437 -13.85 -17.51 -46.49
CA LEU A 437 -14.01 -18.95 -46.43
C LEU A 437 -12.62 -19.58 -46.41
N VAL A 438 -12.37 -20.50 -45.48
CA VAL A 438 -11.11 -21.24 -45.41
C VAL A 438 -11.36 -22.69 -45.83
N ILE A 439 -10.63 -23.16 -46.84
CA ILE A 439 -10.63 -24.54 -47.31
C ILE A 439 -9.34 -25.18 -46.83
N THR A 440 -9.47 -26.17 -45.94
CA THR A 440 -8.32 -26.78 -45.27
C THR A 440 -7.99 -28.15 -45.86
N LEU A 441 -6.70 -28.41 -46.08
CA LEU A 441 -6.19 -29.73 -46.42
C LEU A 441 -5.80 -30.48 -45.15
N THR A 442 -6.51 -31.59 -44.90
CA THR A 442 -6.27 -32.46 -43.75
C THR A 442 -5.33 -33.62 -44.09
N ASP A 443 -4.86 -34.35 -43.08
CA ASP A 443 -4.07 -35.59 -43.27
C ASP A 443 -4.81 -36.64 -44.10
N ALA A 444 -6.13 -36.71 -43.99
CA ALA A 444 -6.95 -37.61 -44.78
C ALA A 444 -6.93 -37.20 -46.26
N ASP A 445 -7.06 -35.90 -46.55
CA ASP A 445 -7.00 -35.36 -47.90
C ASP A 445 -5.64 -35.64 -48.55
N VAL A 446 -4.54 -35.35 -47.84
CA VAL A 446 -3.18 -35.57 -48.33
C VAL A 446 -2.91 -37.06 -48.56
N ARG A 447 -3.37 -37.94 -47.65
CA ARG A 447 -3.21 -39.41 -47.82
C ARG A 447 -4.00 -39.93 -49.00
N SER A 448 -5.23 -39.45 -49.22
CA SER A 448 -6.06 -39.87 -50.35
C SER A 448 -5.42 -39.52 -51.71
N GLN A 449 -4.63 -38.44 -51.75
CA GLN A 449 -3.97 -37.92 -52.95
C GLN A 449 -2.49 -38.32 -53.09
N ARG A 450 -1.92 -39.02 -52.09
CA ARG A 450 -0.48 -39.36 -52.02
C ARG A 450 0.07 -40.13 -53.23
N ARG A 451 -0.79 -40.86 -53.95
CA ARG A 451 -0.41 -41.56 -55.19
C ARG A 451 -0.17 -40.62 -56.39
N GLN A 452 -0.62 -39.38 -56.29
CA GLN A 452 -0.62 -38.38 -57.37
C GLN A 452 0.35 -37.21 -57.10
N THR A 453 0.96 -37.14 -55.90
CA THR A 453 1.88 -36.07 -55.50
C THR A 453 2.99 -36.62 -54.63
N ALA A 454 4.25 -36.33 -54.96
CA ALA A 454 5.42 -36.74 -54.17
C ALA A 454 5.62 -35.90 -52.89
N SER A 455 5.07 -34.68 -52.83
CA SER A 455 5.53 -33.63 -51.91
C SER A 455 4.55 -33.22 -50.79
N GLY A 456 3.49 -33.99 -50.51
CA GLY A 456 2.52 -33.64 -49.46
C GLY A 456 1.64 -32.40 -49.75
N SER A 457 1.61 -31.95 -51.01
CA SER A 457 0.83 -30.82 -51.53
C SER A 457 -0.50 -31.28 -52.16
N ILE A 458 -1.35 -30.34 -52.60
CA ILE A 458 -2.58 -30.63 -53.35
C ILE A 458 -2.25 -31.20 -54.74
N SER A 459 -2.97 -32.23 -55.19
CA SER A 459 -2.76 -32.76 -56.54
C SER A 459 -3.27 -31.80 -57.62
N ASP A 460 -2.61 -31.79 -58.78
CA ASP A 460 -3.00 -30.94 -59.92
C ASP A 460 -4.46 -31.14 -60.31
N ARG A 461 -4.95 -32.39 -60.27
CA ARG A 461 -6.34 -32.73 -60.60
C ARG A 461 -7.33 -32.16 -59.58
N SER A 462 -7.01 -32.29 -58.29
CA SER A 462 -7.86 -31.74 -57.23
C SER A 462 -7.86 -30.22 -57.24
N LEU A 463 -6.71 -29.58 -57.46
CA LEU A 463 -6.61 -28.12 -57.54
C LEU A 463 -7.38 -27.58 -58.73
N ASP A 464 -7.19 -28.14 -59.93
CA ASP A 464 -7.94 -27.74 -61.14
C ASP A 464 -9.45 -27.90 -60.93
N LYS A 465 -9.89 -29.05 -60.39
CA LYS A 465 -11.30 -29.28 -60.08
C LYS A 465 -11.84 -28.28 -59.05
N LEU A 466 -11.08 -28.01 -57.98
CA LEU A 466 -11.48 -27.06 -56.95
C LEU A 466 -11.63 -25.66 -57.54
N LEU A 467 -10.64 -25.18 -58.29
CA LEU A 467 -10.68 -23.87 -58.94
C LEU A 467 -11.86 -23.76 -59.91
N GLN A 468 -12.16 -24.80 -60.69
CA GLN A 468 -13.37 -24.83 -61.54
C GLN A 468 -14.67 -24.71 -60.74
N ILE A 469 -14.77 -25.34 -59.57
CA ILE A 469 -15.94 -25.22 -58.67
C ILE A 469 -16.05 -23.80 -58.13
N LEU A 470 -14.94 -23.25 -57.63
CA LEU A 470 -14.89 -21.90 -57.05
C LEU A 470 -15.21 -20.83 -58.11
N ASP A 471 -14.57 -20.87 -59.28
CA ASP A 471 -14.76 -19.88 -60.34
C ASP A 471 -16.20 -19.79 -60.82
N ARG A 472 -16.94 -20.93 -60.88
CA ARG A 472 -18.37 -20.95 -61.21
C ARG A 472 -19.21 -20.12 -60.24
N ALA A 473 -18.85 -20.12 -58.95
CA ALA A 473 -19.54 -19.35 -57.92
C ALA A 473 -19.05 -17.90 -57.79
N LYS A 474 -18.00 -17.51 -58.54
CA LYS A 474 -17.46 -16.15 -58.62
C LYS A 474 -17.04 -15.54 -57.26
N PRO A 475 -16.00 -16.09 -56.58
CA PRO A 475 -15.43 -15.48 -55.38
C PRO A 475 -14.72 -14.15 -55.72
N SER A 476 -14.57 -13.24 -54.76
CA SER A 476 -13.81 -12.00 -54.99
C SER A 476 -12.32 -12.25 -55.22
N ALA A 477 -11.72 -13.16 -54.45
CA ALA A 477 -10.31 -13.55 -54.58
C ALA A 477 -10.07 -14.95 -54.01
N ILE A 478 -9.04 -15.64 -54.49
CA ILE A 478 -8.63 -16.98 -54.06
C ILE A 478 -7.15 -16.91 -53.70
N GLY A 479 -6.81 -17.14 -52.43
CA GLY A 479 -5.44 -17.25 -51.96
C GLY A 479 -5.05 -18.72 -51.78
N LEU A 480 -4.03 -19.16 -52.52
CA LEU A 480 -3.48 -20.50 -52.41
C LEU A 480 -2.24 -20.49 -51.52
N ASP A 481 -2.44 -20.77 -50.24
CA ASP A 481 -1.40 -20.89 -49.22
C ASP A 481 -0.78 -22.32 -49.23
N ILE A 482 -0.29 -22.71 -50.40
CA ILE A 482 0.35 -24.00 -50.63
C ILE A 482 1.52 -23.77 -51.60
N TYR A 483 2.73 -24.18 -51.19
CA TYR A 483 3.91 -24.07 -52.04
C TYR A 483 3.81 -24.96 -53.27
N ARG A 484 4.24 -24.39 -54.40
CA ARG A 484 4.15 -25.02 -55.70
C ARG A 484 5.27 -24.54 -56.61
N ASP A 485 6.51 -24.84 -56.25
CA ASP A 485 7.75 -24.48 -56.95
C ASP A 485 8.03 -25.33 -58.21
N PHE A 486 7.00 -25.98 -58.74
CA PHE A 486 7.11 -26.91 -59.86
C PHE A 486 6.02 -26.66 -60.92
N THR A 487 6.37 -26.95 -62.17
CA THR A 487 5.47 -26.83 -63.31
C THR A 487 4.35 -27.88 -63.25
N SER A 488 3.11 -27.48 -63.54
CA SER A 488 1.97 -28.41 -63.63
C SER A 488 2.03 -29.31 -64.87
N GLU A 489 1.63 -30.57 -64.73
CA GLU A 489 1.49 -31.48 -65.89
C GLU A 489 0.15 -31.29 -66.62
N LEU A 490 -0.86 -30.70 -65.98
CA LEU A 490 -2.20 -30.52 -66.53
C LEU A 490 -2.32 -29.21 -67.32
N PRO A 491 -2.67 -29.25 -68.62
CA PRO A 491 -2.83 -28.03 -69.43
C PRO A 491 -3.93 -27.08 -68.91
N SER A 492 -5.02 -27.63 -68.37
CA SER A 492 -6.12 -26.84 -67.77
C SER A 492 -5.64 -26.04 -66.55
N LEU A 493 -4.90 -26.69 -65.65
CA LEU A 493 -4.36 -26.03 -64.47
C LEU A 493 -3.30 -25.00 -64.84
N LYS A 494 -2.40 -25.29 -65.80
CA LYS A 494 -1.45 -24.29 -66.33
C LYS A 494 -2.16 -23.03 -66.82
N TYR A 495 -3.26 -23.20 -67.55
CA TYR A 495 -4.06 -22.08 -68.02
C TYR A 495 -4.65 -21.28 -66.85
N GLN A 496 -5.22 -21.95 -65.85
CA GLN A 496 -5.78 -21.27 -64.66
C GLN A 496 -4.71 -20.55 -63.84
N LEU A 497 -3.56 -21.17 -63.58
CA LEU A 497 -2.45 -20.55 -62.84
C LEU A 497 -1.93 -19.29 -63.54
N SER A 498 -1.96 -19.27 -64.88
CA SER A 498 -1.48 -18.14 -65.68
C SER A 498 -2.54 -17.05 -65.92
N ASN A 499 -3.82 -17.41 -66.04
CA ASN A 499 -4.87 -16.51 -66.54
C ASN A 499 -6.02 -16.22 -65.54
N ASN A 500 -6.09 -16.91 -64.39
CA ASN A 500 -7.11 -16.63 -63.38
C ASN A 500 -6.72 -15.38 -62.57
N ASP A 501 -7.40 -14.27 -62.85
CA ASP A 501 -7.16 -12.97 -62.22
C ASP A 501 -7.60 -12.88 -60.75
N ARG A 502 -8.33 -13.88 -60.25
CA ARG A 502 -8.75 -14.00 -58.84
C ARG A 502 -7.78 -14.85 -58.02
N LEU A 503 -6.95 -15.66 -58.66
CA LEU A 503 -6.02 -16.57 -57.98
C LEU A 503 -4.71 -15.86 -57.63
N ILE A 504 -4.32 -15.94 -56.37
CA ILE A 504 -3.03 -15.46 -55.87
C ILE A 504 -2.30 -16.65 -55.26
N THR A 505 -1.12 -16.95 -55.79
CA THR A 505 -0.22 -18.01 -55.29
C THR A 505 0.84 -17.42 -54.36
N ILE A 506 1.55 -18.29 -53.64
CA ILE A 506 2.59 -17.87 -52.70
C ILE A 506 4.02 -18.13 -53.19
N CYS A 507 4.96 -17.36 -52.66
CA CYS A 507 6.38 -17.70 -52.58
C CYS A 507 6.90 -17.42 -51.18
N LYS A 508 8.06 -17.99 -50.83
CA LYS A 508 8.72 -17.74 -49.54
C LYS A 508 10.10 -17.16 -49.76
N ARG A 509 10.49 -16.15 -49.00
CA ARG A 509 11.86 -15.63 -49.06
C ARG A 509 12.82 -16.54 -48.30
N PRO A 510 14.13 -16.47 -48.58
CA PRO A 510 15.14 -17.14 -47.77
C PRO A 510 15.03 -16.77 -46.30
N ASP A 511 14.84 -17.76 -45.44
CA ASP A 511 14.90 -17.64 -43.98
C ASP A 511 16.02 -18.54 -43.46
N VAL A 512 17.05 -17.94 -42.86
CA VAL A 512 18.24 -18.63 -42.36
C VAL A 512 17.90 -19.75 -41.37
N ARG A 513 16.77 -19.67 -40.66
CA ARG A 513 16.40 -20.64 -39.62
C ARG A 513 15.75 -21.90 -40.16
N ASP A 514 14.76 -21.75 -41.05
CA ASP A 514 13.94 -22.88 -41.49
C ASP A 514 14.17 -23.23 -42.95
N ASP A 515 14.26 -22.23 -43.84
CA ASP A 515 14.27 -22.39 -45.29
C ASP A 515 15.31 -21.46 -45.94
N PRO A 516 16.62 -21.76 -45.82
CA PRO A 516 17.69 -20.85 -46.22
C PRO A 516 17.75 -20.57 -47.73
N ALA A 517 17.04 -21.34 -48.56
CA ALA A 517 16.92 -21.11 -49.99
C ALA A 517 15.66 -20.30 -50.39
N GLY A 518 14.68 -20.18 -49.48
CA GLY A 518 13.33 -19.74 -49.83
C GLY A 518 12.60 -20.76 -50.70
N VAL A 519 11.42 -20.38 -51.19
CA VAL A 519 10.59 -21.21 -52.06
C VAL A 519 10.11 -20.37 -53.24
N ALA A 520 10.38 -20.84 -54.46
CA ALA A 520 9.93 -20.19 -55.69
C ALA A 520 8.39 -20.28 -55.86
N PRO A 521 7.75 -19.28 -56.50
CA PRO A 521 6.34 -19.38 -56.85
C PRO A 521 6.08 -20.42 -57.94
N ALA A 522 4.80 -20.68 -58.21
CA ALA A 522 4.39 -21.44 -59.38
C ALA A 522 4.96 -20.82 -60.67
N PRO A 523 5.70 -21.58 -61.51
CA PRO A 523 6.33 -21.05 -62.72
C PRO A 523 5.33 -20.42 -63.71
N GLU A 524 4.07 -20.87 -63.68
CA GLU A 524 3.00 -20.37 -64.53
C GLU A 524 2.34 -19.08 -64.01
N ALA A 525 2.48 -18.76 -62.72
CA ALA A 525 1.79 -17.62 -62.11
C ALA A 525 2.46 -16.28 -62.49
N PRO A 526 1.69 -15.27 -62.94
CA PRO A 526 2.24 -13.97 -63.24
C PRO A 526 2.72 -13.27 -61.96
N SER A 527 3.77 -12.45 -62.05
CA SER A 527 4.38 -11.80 -60.88
C SER A 527 3.43 -10.94 -60.05
N GLN A 528 2.35 -10.40 -60.65
CA GLN A 528 1.30 -9.64 -59.97
C GLN A 528 0.34 -10.52 -59.14
N ALA A 529 0.27 -11.81 -59.45
CA ALA A 529 -0.56 -12.81 -58.76
C ALA A 529 0.25 -13.68 -57.79
N VAL A 530 1.44 -13.21 -57.39
CA VAL A 530 2.31 -13.89 -56.44
C VAL A 530 2.49 -13.00 -55.22
N GLY A 531 2.05 -13.46 -54.05
CA GLY A 531 2.30 -12.80 -52.75
C GLY A 531 3.30 -13.60 -51.92
N PHE A 532 4.10 -12.94 -51.08
CA PHE A 532 4.94 -13.68 -50.16
C PHE A 532 4.12 -14.21 -48.95
N SER A 533 4.45 -15.41 -48.46
CA SER A 533 3.81 -16.05 -47.29
C SER A 533 4.58 -15.83 -45.97
N ASP A 534 5.67 -15.06 -46.00
CA ASP A 534 6.55 -14.86 -44.85
C ASP A 534 5.83 -14.26 -43.62
N PHE A 535 6.04 -14.88 -42.46
CA PHE A 535 5.63 -14.33 -41.17
C PHE A 535 6.84 -13.82 -40.39
N VAL A 536 6.63 -12.73 -39.66
CA VAL A 536 7.66 -12.16 -38.80
C VAL A 536 7.52 -12.75 -37.41
N ARG A 537 8.56 -13.47 -36.98
CA ARG A 537 8.66 -14.05 -35.63
C ARG A 537 9.31 -13.05 -34.67
N ASP A 538 8.74 -12.97 -33.48
CA ASP A 538 9.41 -12.34 -32.34
C ASP A 538 10.46 -13.27 -31.73
N TYR A 539 11.20 -12.77 -30.74
CA TYR A 539 12.29 -13.53 -30.10
C TYR A 539 11.83 -14.88 -29.51
N ASP A 540 10.56 -14.98 -29.11
CA ASP A 540 9.90 -16.18 -28.58
C ASP A 540 9.14 -16.98 -29.63
N SER A 541 9.39 -16.69 -30.92
CA SER A 541 8.78 -17.32 -32.10
C SER A 541 7.30 -17.03 -32.30
N ALA A 542 6.66 -16.19 -31.48
CA ALA A 542 5.26 -15.85 -31.69
C ALA A 542 5.09 -14.82 -32.82
N VAL A 543 4.03 -15.00 -33.61
CA VAL A 543 3.66 -14.06 -34.68
C VAL A 543 2.75 -12.98 -34.10
N ARG A 544 3.31 -11.82 -33.77
CA ARG A 544 2.54 -10.65 -33.27
C ARG A 544 2.45 -9.51 -34.28
N ARG A 545 3.26 -9.58 -35.34
CA ARG A 545 3.42 -8.55 -36.36
C ARG A 545 2.89 -9.06 -37.69
N HIS A 546 2.27 -8.16 -38.44
CA HIS A 546 1.75 -8.38 -39.78
C HIS A 546 2.66 -7.65 -40.76
N LEU A 547 3.38 -8.43 -41.56
CA LEU A 547 4.18 -7.94 -42.67
C LEU A 547 3.29 -7.70 -43.89
N ILE A 548 3.18 -6.45 -44.31
CA ILE A 548 2.27 -5.99 -45.36
C ILE A 548 2.97 -6.02 -46.71
N ALA A 549 4.18 -5.47 -46.75
CA ALA A 549 4.99 -5.33 -47.95
C ALA A 549 6.48 -5.35 -47.58
N MET A 550 7.32 -5.65 -48.56
CA MET A 550 8.78 -5.62 -48.45
C MET A 550 9.37 -5.16 -49.78
N ASP A 551 10.57 -4.58 -49.73
CA ASP A 551 11.29 -4.29 -50.96
C ASP A 551 11.61 -5.57 -51.72
N ALA A 552 11.46 -5.54 -53.04
CA ALA A 552 11.79 -6.69 -53.90
C ALA A 552 13.31 -6.90 -53.91
N GLN A 553 13.76 -8.11 -53.57
CA GLN A 553 15.17 -8.48 -53.63
C GLN A 553 15.46 -9.22 -54.94
N SER A 554 16.32 -8.65 -55.78
CA SER A 554 16.66 -9.22 -57.10
C SER A 554 17.37 -10.57 -57.02
N THR A 555 17.97 -10.90 -55.88
CA THR A 555 18.71 -12.16 -55.63
C THR A 555 17.84 -13.27 -55.03
N SER A 556 16.61 -12.97 -54.60
CA SER A 556 15.68 -13.95 -54.02
C SER A 556 14.86 -14.64 -55.11
N GLN A 557 14.56 -15.93 -54.91
CA GLN A 557 13.60 -16.67 -55.75
C GLN A 557 12.17 -16.10 -55.62
N CYS A 558 11.86 -15.48 -54.48
CA CYS A 558 10.60 -14.79 -54.23
C CYS A 558 10.80 -13.28 -54.40
N GLN A 559 10.40 -12.78 -55.57
CA GLN A 559 10.51 -11.36 -55.95
C GLN A 559 9.30 -10.52 -55.55
N SER A 560 8.26 -11.12 -54.97
CA SER A 560 7.05 -10.40 -54.60
C SER A 560 7.33 -9.35 -53.52
N GLY A 561 6.82 -8.14 -53.74
CA GLY A 561 6.91 -7.03 -52.79
C GLY A 561 5.72 -6.94 -51.82
N ASN A 562 4.65 -7.71 -52.03
CA ASN A 562 3.44 -7.66 -51.19
C ASN A 562 3.16 -9.03 -50.58
N ALA A 563 2.64 -9.04 -49.35
CA ALA A 563 2.21 -10.27 -48.71
C ALA A 563 0.98 -10.85 -49.42
N LEU A 564 0.78 -12.18 -49.31
CA LEU A 564 -0.44 -12.85 -49.76
C LEU A 564 -1.70 -12.12 -49.24
N SER A 565 -1.72 -11.83 -47.94
CA SER A 565 -2.84 -11.14 -47.29
C SER A 565 -3.12 -9.76 -47.88
N THR A 566 -2.07 -9.01 -48.21
CA THR A 566 -2.16 -7.68 -48.81
C THR A 566 -2.76 -7.73 -50.22
N LEU A 567 -2.27 -8.64 -51.08
CA LEU A 567 -2.77 -8.78 -52.45
C LEU A 567 -4.23 -9.22 -52.49
N LEU A 568 -4.64 -10.15 -51.61
CA LEU A 568 -6.04 -10.60 -51.52
C LEU A 568 -6.98 -9.45 -51.19
N VAL A 569 -6.56 -8.58 -50.25
CA VAL A 569 -7.32 -7.40 -49.84
C VAL A 569 -7.37 -6.38 -50.99
N MET A 570 -6.24 -6.09 -51.63
CA MET A 570 -6.18 -5.17 -52.76
C MET A 570 -7.10 -5.61 -53.89
N ARG A 571 -7.11 -6.91 -54.22
CA ARG A 571 -8.02 -7.48 -55.22
C ARG A 571 -9.48 -7.31 -54.83
N TYR A 572 -9.83 -7.68 -53.60
CA TYR A 572 -11.18 -7.56 -53.07
C TYR A 572 -11.71 -6.11 -53.07
N LEU A 573 -10.84 -5.14 -52.78
CA LEU A 573 -11.15 -3.71 -52.76
C LEU A 573 -11.22 -3.12 -54.17
N ALA A 574 -10.37 -3.56 -55.10
CA ALA A 574 -10.39 -3.14 -56.50
C ALA A 574 -11.72 -3.49 -57.18
N ASP A 575 -12.25 -4.70 -56.94
CA ASP A 575 -13.58 -5.13 -57.42
C ASP A 575 -14.72 -4.21 -56.94
N ARG A 576 -14.50 -3.47 -55.85
CA ARG A 576 -15.46 -2.55 -55.22
C ARG A 576 -15.12 -1.08 -55.45
N GLN A 577 -14.15 -0.78 -56.31
CA GLN A 577 -13.73 0.57 -56.66
C GLN A 577 -13.27 1.42 -55.45
N ILE A 578 -12.71 0.77 -54.42
CA ILE A 578 -12.12 1.46 -53.28
C ILE A 578 -10.68 1.84 -53.64
N PRO A 579 -10.26 3.12 -53.49
CA PRO A 579 -8.95 3.58 -53.92
C PRO A 579 -7.83 2.93 -53.09
N ILE A 580 -6.72 2.61 -53.78
CA ILE A 580 -5.51 2.03 -53.20
C ILE A 580 -4.36 2.94 -53.62
N GLU A 581 -3.70 3.57 -52.64
CA GLU A 581 -2.60 4.49 -52.90
C GLU A 581 -1.34 4.04 -52.15
N PHE A 582 -0.23 3.97 -52.88
CA PHE A 582 1.08 3.69 -52.31
C PHE A 582 1.85 4.99 -52.14
N SER A 583 2.30 5.24 -50.92
CA SER A 583 3.25 6.29 -50.57
C SER A 583 4.58 5.63 -50.17
N PRO A 584 5.74 6.30 -50.35
CA PRO A 584 7.04 5.72 -50.00
C PRO A 584 7.17 5.20 -48.56
N GLN A 585 6.29 5.65 -47.64
CA GLN A 585 6.30 5.27 -46.22
C GLN A 585 4.92 4.90 -45.67
N SER A 586 3.89 4.77 -46.52
CA SER A 586 2.55 4.37 -46.07
C SER A 586 1.72 3.72 -47.17
N LEU A 587 0.86 2.78 -46.79
CA LEU A 587 -0.16 2.20 -47.68
C LEU A 587 -1.53 2.75 -47.28
N HIS A 588 -2.24 3.35 -48.22
CA HIS A 588 -3.61 3.82 -48.00
C HIS A 588 -4.59 2.86 -48.68
N LEU A 589 -5.49 2.29 -47.88
CA LEU A 589 -6.59 1.44 -48.36
C LEU A 589 -7.91 2.16 -48.09
N GLY A 590 -8.46 2.84 -49.10
CA GLY A 590 -9.61 3.72 -48.92
C GLY A 590 -9.29 4.85 -47.93
N LYS A 591 -9.93 4.84 -46.76
CA LYS A 591 -9.69 5.80 -45.67
C LYS A 591 -8.64 5.31 -44.65
N LEU A 592 -8.25 4.04 -44.71
CA LEU A 592 -7.35 3.44 -43.74
C LEU A 592 -5.90 3.75 -44.11
N GLN A 593 -5.20 4.42 -43.19
CA GLN A 593 -3.77 4.70 -43.32
C GLN A 593 -2.95 3.66 -42.56
N ILE A 594 -2.10 2.92 -43.28
CA ILE A 594 -1.17 1.94 -42.73
C ILE A 594 0.22 2.59 -42.68
N ALA A 595 0.72 2.79 -41.47
CA ALA A 595 2.04 3.35 -41.21
C ALA A 595 2.98 2.27 -40.63
N PRO A 596 4.29 2.33 -40.92
CA PRO A 596 5.25 1.34 -40.44
C PRO A 596 5.40 1.38 -38.92
N LEU A 597 5.63 0.21 -38.35
CA LEU A 597 5.98 0.03 -36.95
C LEU A 597 7.39 0.57 -36.68
N GLU A 598 7.51 1.58 -35.81
CA GLU A 598 8.80 2.16 -35.41
C GLU A 598 9.69 1.10 -34.70
N GLU A 599 11.01 1.13 -34.90
CA GLU A 599 11.96 0.11 -34.43
C GLU A 599 11.89 -0.20 -32.91
N ASN A 600 11.53 0.81 -32.12
CA ASN A 600 11.41 0.73 -30.65
C ASN A 600 9.97 0.94 -30.17
N ALA A 601 9.01 0.61 -31.02
CA ALA A 601 7.59 0.78 -30.80
C ALA A 601 7.08 -0.03 -29.59
N GLY A 602 6.36 0.63 -28.67
CA GLY A 602 5.74 -0.03 -27.54
C GLY A 602 6.75 -0.78 -26.66
N GLY A 603 6.56 -2.09 -26.52
CA GLY A 603 7.43 -2.97 -25.75
C GLY A 603 8.66 -3.51 -26.48
N TYR A 604 8.83 -3.21 -27.77
CA TYR A 604 9.95 -3.74 -28.57
C TYR A 604 11.26 -2.96 -28.40
N HIS A 605 12.36 -3.65 -28.65
CA HIS A 605 13.72 -3.12 -28.73
C HIS A 605 14.44 -3.65 -29.96
N ALA A 606 15.09 -2.74 -30.71
CA ALA A 606 15.95 -3.05 -31.86
C ALA A 606 15.35 -4.09 -32.82
N GLN A 607 14.05 -3.97 -33.09
CA GLN A 607 13.33 -4.95 -33.89
C GLN A 607 13.70 -4.82 -35.37
N ASP A 608 13.51 -5.90 -36.13
CA ASP A 608 13.70 -5.88 -37.58
C ASP A 608 12.80 -4.83 -38.26
N ALA A 609 13.43 -3.92 -39.00
CA ALA A 609 12.77 -2.85 -39.76
C ALA A 609 12.58 -3.21 -41.25
N GLN A 610 12.77 -4.48 -41.63
CA GLN A 610 12.57 -4.93 -43.00
C GLN A 610 11.09 -4.92 -43.38
N GLY A 611 10.75 -4.10 -44.38
CA GLY A 611 9.41 -3.99 -44.94
C GLY A 611 8.42 -3.20 -44.08
N LEU A 612 7.23 -3.03 -44.63
CA LEU A 612 6.10 -2.39 -43.97
C LEU A 612 5.44 -3.37 -43.02
N GLN A 613 5.68 -3.21 -41.72
CA GLN A 613 5.10 -4.05 -40.66
C GLN A 613 4.11 -3.25 -39.80
N ILE A 614 3.05 -3.90 -39.32
CA ILE A 614 2.12 -3.38 -38.31
C ILE A 614 1.85 -4.42 -37.22
N MET A 615 1.26 -4.02 -36.09
CA MET A 615 0.82 -4.99 -35.08
C MET A 615 -0.40 -5.78 -35.59
N LEU A 616 -0.40 -7.10 -35.33
CA LEU A 616 -1.50 -7.98 -35.67
C LEU A 616 -2.55 -7.97 -34.55
N ASN A 617 -3.69 -7.35 -34.85
CA ASN A 617 -4.89 -7.28 -34.03
C ASN A 617 -5.76 -8.53 -34.21
N TYR A 618 -5.33 -9.64 -33.60
CA TYR A 618 -6.03 -10.92 -33.63
C TYR A 618 -7.51 -10.77 -33.27
N ARG A 619 -8.37 -11.27 -34.16
CA ARG A 619 -9.81 -11.40 -33.90
C ARG A 619 -10.03 -12.65 -33.05
N ARG A 620 -10.45 -12.44 -31.80
CA ARG A 620 -10.83 -13.54 -30.90
C ARG A 620 -12.25 -13.98 -31.22
N THR A 621 -12.42 -15.23 -31.62
CA THR A 621 -13.73 -15.80 -32.03
C THR A 621 -14.01 -17.09 -31.25
N ALA A 622 -15.28 -17.43 -31.06
CA ALA A 622 -15.67 -18.70 -30.43
C ALA A 622 -15.68 -19.89 -31.42
N GLN A 623 -15.96 -19.61 -32.70
CA GLN A 623 -16.19 -20.62 -33.75
C GLN A 623 -15.08 -20.66 -34.82
N GLY A 624 -14.04 -19.84 -34.68
CA GLY A 624 -12.98 -19.66 -35.68
C GLY A 624 -13.12 -18.36 -36.48
N ILE A 625 -12.02 -17.98 -37.15
CA ILE A 625 -11.89 -16.69 -37.88
C ILE A 625 -12.84 -16.57 -39.07
N ALA A 626 -13.11 -17.69 -39.75
CA ALA A 626 -13.95 -17.79 -40.92
C ALA A 626 -14.74 -19.09 -40.90
N GLN A 627 -15.72 -19.22 -41.80
CA GLN A 627 -16.30 -20.54 -42.11
C GLN A 627 -15.18 -21.45 -42.65
N THR A 628 -15.06 -22.65 -42.11
CA THR A 628 -14.00 -23.61 -42.47
C THR A 628 -14.60 -24.88 -43.01
N VAL A 629 -14.07 -25.38 -44.12
CA VAL A 629 -14.50 -26.63 -44.77
C VAL A 629 -13.28 -27.42 -45.25
N THR A 630 -13.40 -28.74 -45.34
CA THR A 630 -12.28 -29.56 -45.83
C THR A 630 -12.21 -29.55 -47.36
N LEU A 631 -11.04 -29.89 -47.91
CA LEU A 631 -10.87 -30.04 -49.35
C LEU A 631 -11.86 -31.06 -49.93
N GLU A 632 -12.06 -32.20 -49.27
CA GLU A 632 -13.05 -33.21 -49.68
C GLU A 632 -14.48 -32.65 -49.78
N GLN A 633 -14.93 -31.90 -48.77
CA GLN A 633 -16.25 -31.24 -48.77
C GLN A 633 -16.38 -30.19 -49.87
N ALA A 634 -15.29 -29.48 -50.19
CA ALA A 634 -15.30 -28.53 -51.29
C ALA A 634 -15.36 -29.23 -52.66
N LEU A 635 -14.70 -30.39 -52.81
CA LEU A 635 -14.65 -31.18 -54.04
C LEU A 635 -15.90 -32.01 -54.31
N SER A 636 -16.68 -32.36 -53.29
CA SER A 636 -17.99 -33.02 -53.43
C SER A 636 -19.04 -32.08 -54.02
N GLY A 637 -18.85 -30.76 -53.91
CA GLY A 637 -19.79 -29.75 -54.40
C GLY A 637 -20.92 -29.44 -53.41
N ASP A 638 -20.79 -29.88 -52.14
CA ASP A 638 -21.81 -29.68 -51.10
C ASP A 638 -21.84 -28.24 -50.55
N LEU A 639 -20.97 -27.36 -51.06
CA LEU A 639 -20.92 -25.95 -50.68
C LEU A 639 -21.99 -25.14 -51.41
N PRO A 640 -22.91 -24.46 -50.70
CA PRO A 640 -23.86 -23.58 -51.36
C PRO A 640 -23.11 -22.41 -52.03
N ALA A 641 -23.56 -22.00 -53.22
CA ALA A 641 -22.91 -20.90 -53.96
C ALA A 641 -22.80 -19.60 -53.13
N THR A 642 -23.72 -19.38 -52.19
CA THR A 642 -23.71 -18.24 -51.24
C THR A 642 -22.54 -18.26 -50.25
N ALA A 643 -21.92 -19.42 -50.02
CA ALA A 643 -20.72 -19.56 -49.19
C ALA A 643 -19.43 -19.16 -49.91
N ILE A 644 -19.46 -19.05 -51.25
CA ILE A 644 -18.27 -18.75 -52.08
C ILE A 644 -18.40 -17.37 -52.74
N LYS A 645 -19.59 -17.04 -53.25
CA LYS A 645 -19.84 -15.83 -54.02
C LYS A 645 -19.44 -14.57 -53.25
N ASP A 646 -18.71 -13.68 -53.92
CA ASP A 646 -18.25 -12.37 -53.40
C ASP A 646 -17.36 -12.44 -52.14
N ARG A 647 -16.85 -13.63 -51.77
CA ARG A 647 -15.95 -13.84 -50.63
C ARG A 647 -14.49 -14.03 -51.05
N ILE A 648 -13.57 -13.84 -50.11
CA ILE A 648 -12.18 -14.25 -50.25
C ILE A 648 -12.05 -15.69 -49.77
N ILE A 649 -11.51 -16.56 -50.61
CA ILE A 649 -11.30 -17.97 -50.31
C ILE A 649 -9.82 -18.18 -50.02
N LEU A 650 -9.49 -18.76 -48.87
CA LEU A 650 -8.13 -19.15 -48.50
C LEU A 650 -8.01 -20.66 -48.52
N ILE A 651 -7.02 -21.20 -49.22
CA ILE A 651 -6.80 -22.64 -49.35
C ILE A 651 -5.44 -22.95 -48.75
N GLY A 652 -5.36 -23.81 -47.74
CA GLY A 652 -4.09 -24.11 -47.07
C GLY A 652 -4.11 -25.41 -46.27
N SER A 653 -2.92 -25.84 -45.83
CA SER A 653 -2.74 -27.08 -45.08
C SER A 653 -3.00 -26.91 -43.58
N VAL A 654 -3.66 -27.89 -42.97
CA VAL A 654 -3.77 -28.01 -41.50
C VAL A 654 -3.22 -29.36 -41.02
N ASN A 655 -2.43 -30.03 -41.85
CA ASN A 655 -1.80 -31.31 -41.53
C ASN A 655 -0.64 -31.11 -40.55
N PRO A 656 -0.61 -31.72 -39.35
CA PRO A 656 0.49 -31.57 -38.39
C PRO A 656 1.88 -31.94 -38.92
N SER A 657 1.95 -32.72 -40.00
CA SER A 657 3.20 -33.06 -40.71
C SER A 657 3.69 -31.95 -41.63
N SER A 658 2.89 -30.91 -41.87
CA SER A 658 3.32 -29.71 -42.57
C SER A 658 4.01 -28.76 -41.58
N ASN A 659 5.15 -28.18 -41.96
CA ASN A 659 5.92 -27.24 -41.14
C ASN A 659 5.27 -25.83 -41.08
N ASP A 660 3.94 -25.75 -41.14
CA ASP A 660 3.17 -24.49 -41.22
C ASP A 660 2.35 -24.22 -39.95
N PHE A 661 2.88 -24.60 -38.79
CA PHE A 661 2.27 -24.33 -37.48
C PHE A 661 3.05 -23.26 -36.75
N TRP A 662 2.33 -22.24 -36.28
CA TRP A 662 2.94 -21.03 -35.76
C TRP A 662 2.44 -20.73 -34.35
N THR A 663 3.36 -20.28 -33.51
CA THR A 663 3.05 -19.74 -32.19
C THR A 663 2.37 -18.38 -32.36
N THR A 664 1.31 -18.15 -31.59
CA THR A 664 0.55 -16.89 -31.61
C THR A 664 0.35 -16.41 -30.17
N PRO A 665 -0.21 -15.20 -29.95
CA PRO A 665 -0.58 -14.74 -28.62
C PRO A 665 -1.50 -15.69 -27.83
N PHE A 666 -2.13 -16.68 -28.46
CA PHE A 666 -2.97 -17.67 -27.77
C PHE A 666 -2.19 -18.84 -27.16
N GLY A 667 -0.89 -18.97 -27.46
CA GLY A 667 0.01 -19.94 -26.83
C GLY A 667 1.00 -20.59 -27.79
N ALA A 668 1.99 -21.25 -27.19
CA ALA A 668 3.08 -21.96 -27.88
C ALA A 668 3.02 -23.48 -27.73
N GLY A 669 2.05 -24.00 -26.95
CA GLY A 669 1.86 -25.44 -26.80
C GLY A 669 1.47 -26.10 -28.13
N PHE A 670 1.80 -27.39 -28.30
CA PHE A 670 1.52 -28.14 -29.53
C PHE A 670 0.03 -28.07 -29.96
N SER A 671 -0.90 -28.06 -28.99
CA SER A 671 -2.34 -27.92 -29.24
C SER A 671 -2.83 -26.47 -29.42
N GLN A 672 -1.96 -25.48 -29.20
CA GLN A 672 -2.26 -24.04 -29.23
C GLN A 672 -1.68 -23.33 -30.47
N GLN A 673 -0.71 -23.95 -31.15
CA GLN A 673 -0.18 -23.43 -32.40
C GLN A 673 -1.27 -23.39 -33.47
N GLN A 674 -1.23 -22.35 -34.31
CA GLN A 674 -2.21 -22.14 -35.36
C GLN A 674 -1.58 -22.42 -36.74
N PRO A 675 -2.30 -23.13 -37.64
CA PRO A 675 -1.90 -23.24 -39.04
C PRO A 675 -1.76 -21.87 -39.72
N GLY A 676 -0.79 -21.72 -40.63
CA GLY A 676 -0.46 -20.48 -41.31
C GLY A 676 -1.64 -19.87 -42.07
N VAL A 677 -2.46 -20.71 -42.72
CA VAL A 677 -3.67 -20.26 -43.43
C VAL A 677 -4.65 -19.49 -42.53
N PHE A 678 -4.76 -19.85 -41.25
CA PHE A 678 -5.61 -19.12 -40.31
C PHE A 678 -4.99 -17.79 -39.88
N ILE A 679 -3.66 -17.69 -39.83
CA ILE A 679 -2.96 -16.42 -39.59
C ILE A 679 -3.13 -15.49 -40.80
N HIS A 680 -3.01 -16.00 -42.02
CA HIS A 680 -3.36 -15.23 -43.22
C HIS A 680 -4.82 -14.77 -43.21
N ALA A 681 -5.77 -15.60 -42.75
CA ALA A 681 -7.16 -15.19 -42.57
C ALA A 681 -7.32 -14.06 -41.55
N GLN A 682 -6.58 -14.11 -40.43
CA GLN A 682 -6.56 -13.02 -39.43
C GLN A 682 -6.01 -11.72 -40.03
N MET A 683 -4.93 -11.80 -40.79
CA MET A 683 -4.30 -10.67 -41.49
C MET A 683 -5.24 -10.03 -42.54
N VAL A 684 -5.91 -10.84 -43.36
CA VAL A 684 -6.91 -10.37 -44.32
C VAL A 684 -8.10 -9.73 -43.60
N SER A 685 -8.64 -10.41 -42.57
CA SER A 685 -9.76 -9.89 -41.77
C SER A 685 -9.43 -8.56 -41.11
N GLN A 686 -8.21 -8.39 -40.60
CA GLN A 686 -7.75 -7.13 -40.01
C GLN A 686 -7.85 -5.98 -41.01
N LEU A 687 -7.26 -6.13 -42.20
CA LEU A 687 -7.23 -5.07 -43.20
C LEU A 687 -8.64 -4.76 -43.72
N LEU A 688 -9.43 -5.78 -44.07
CA LEU A 688 -10.82 -5.57 -44.53
C LEU A 688 -11.69 -4.89 -43.47
N SER A 689 -11.56 -5.30 -42.21
CA SER A 689 -12.33 -4.71 -41.11
C SER A 689 -11.91 -3.27 -40.83
N GLY A 690 -10.63 -2.94 -40.99
CA GLY A 690 -10.14 -1.57 -40.87
C GLY A 690 -10.69 -0.66 -41.97
N VAL A 691 -10.84 -1.18 -43.20
CA VAL A 691 -11.36 -0.39 -44.33
C VAL A 691 -12.88 -0.26 -44.32
N GLN A 692 -13.61 -1.33 -44.00
CA GLN A 692 -15.07 -1.38 -44.16
C GLN A 692 -15.87 -1.24 -42.87
N ASN A 693 -15.27 -1.54 -41.72
CA ASN A 693 -15.95 -1.58 -40.42
C ASN A 693 -15.33 -0.62 -39.39
N ASP A 694 -14.39 0.22 -39.81
CA ASP A 694 -13.61 1.12 -38.95
C ASP A 694 -12.98 0.41 -37.74
N ARG A 695 -12.65 -0.89 -37.88
CA ARG A 695 -11.98 -1.67 -36.83
C ARG A 695 -10.57 -1.13 -36.65
N PRO A 696 -10.18 -0.64 -35.46
CA PRO A 696 -8.90 0.01 -35.29
C PRO A 696 -7.74 -0.96 -35.48
N LEU A 697 -6.69 -0.50 -36.16
CA LEU A 697 -5.39 -1.16 -36.12
C LEU A 697 -4.72 -0.93 -34.77
N LEU A 698 -3.83 -1.83 -34.38
CA LEU A 698 -3.08 -1.68 -33.14
C LEU A 698 -1.86 -0.80 -33.36
N TYR A 699 -1.82 0.32 -32.65
CA TYR A 699 -0.72 1.26 -32.61
C TYR A 699 -0.14 1.29 -31.21
N PRO A 700 1.14 0.95 -31.05
CA PRO A 700 1.86 1.23 -29.82
C PRO A 700 2.00 2.72 -29.60
N VAL A 701 2.00 3.14 -28.33
CA VAL A 701 2.35 4.51 -27.98
C VAL A 701 3.76 4.87 -28.45
N LYS A 702 3.91 6.11 -28.93
CA LYS A 702 5.19 6.64 -29.38
C LYS A 702 6.13 6.89 -28.20
N LEU A 703 7.43 6.99 -28.49
CA LEU A 703 8.45 7.20 -27.46
C LEU A 703 8.18 8.39 -26.51
N PRO A 704 7.74 9.59 -26.98
CA PRO A 704 7.44 10.70 -26.07
C PRO A 704 6.27 10.41 -25.11
N GLN A 705 5.24 9.71 -25.60
CA GLN A 705 4.09 9.30 -24.79
C GLN A 705 4.51 8.25 -23.75
N LEU A 706 5.35 7.29 -24.14
CA LEU A 706 5.92 6.30 -23.23
C LEU A 706 6.73 6.97 -22.11
N ILE A 707 7.57 7.95 -22.44
CA ILE A 707 8.35 8.71 -21.45
C ILE A 707 7.42 9.42 -20.46
N LEU A 708 6.40 10.13 -20.95
CA LEU A 708 5.44 10.84 -20.11
C LEU A 708 4.67 9.89 -19.19
N LEU A 709 4.21 8.75 -19.71
CA LEU A 709 3.54 7.73 -18.91
C LEU A 709 4.48 7.19 -17.83
N SER A 710 5.72 6.85 -18.18
CA SER A 710 6.71 6.33 -17.23
C SER A 710 7.03 7.35 -16.12
N ILE A 711 7.16 8.63 -16.46
CA ILE A 711 7.34 9.69 -15.45
C ILE A 711 6.09 9.80 -14.56
N GLY A 712 4.88 9.76 -15.13
CA GLY A 712 3.63 9.77 -14.37
C GLY A 712 3.53 8.60 -13.39
N SER A 713 3.80 7.39 -13.85
CA SER A 713 3.83 6.18 -13.01
C SER A 713 4.90 6.27 -11.94
N ALA A 714 6.08 6.82 -12.25
CA ALA A 714 7.14 7.05 -11.27
C ALA A 714 6.70 8.05 -10.18
N ILE A 715 6.04 9.16 -10.54
CA ILE A 715 5.54 10.16 -9.57
C ILE A 715 4.48 9.54 -8.65
N VAL A 716 3.53 8.77 -9.20
CA VAL A 716 2.54 8.04 -8.41
C VAL A 716 3.23 7.04 -7.49
N GLY A 717 4.21 6.30 -8.00
CA GLY A 717 5.00 5.33 -7.25
C GLY A 717 5.76 5.98 -6.10
N GLY A 718 6.41 7.12 -6.35
CA GLY A 718 7.09 7.91 -5.34
C GLY A 718 6.15 8.43 -4.27
N SER A 719 4.95 8.87 -4.66
CA SER A 719 3.90 9.29 -3.73
C SER A 719 3.44 8.14 -2.83
N ILE A 720 3.25 6.94 -3.40
CA ILE A 720 2.94 5.72 -2.64
C ILE A 720 4.13 5.31 -1.75
N GLY A 721 5.37 5.50 -2.20
CA GLY A 721 6.59 5.29 -1.40
C GLY A 721 6.70 6.15 -0.16
N LEU A 722 6.01 7.30 -0.11
CA LEU A 722 5.90 8.14 1.09
C LEU A 722 4.92 7.59 2.13
N VAL A 723 4.05 6.64 1.77
CA VAL A 723 3.10 6.01 2.69
C VAL A 723 3.84 5.05 3.62
N ASN A 724 3.81 5.35 4.91
CA ASN A 724 4.59 4.61 5.92
C ASN A 724 3.93 3.29 6.33
N GLN A 725 2.60 3.20 6.22
CA GLN A 725 1.86 1.99 6.58
C GLN A 725 2.02 0.93 5.50
N ARG A 726 2.68 -0.20 5.84
CA ARG A 726 2.98 -1.29 4.92
C ARG A 726 1.74 -1.83 4.20
N SER A 727 0.65 -2.07 4.93
CA SER A 727 -0.60 -2.60 4.36
C SER A 727 -1.23 -1.65 3.35
N ILE A 728 -1.37 -0.36 3.70
CA ILE A 728 -1.91 0.67 2.79
C ILE A 728 -1.02 0.83 1.57
N ARG A 729 0.31 0.85 1.75
CA ARG A 729 1.24 0.96 0.62
C ARG A 729 1.08 -0.20 -0.37
N TRP A 730 0.99 -1.44 0.12
CA TRP A 730 0.75 -2.60 -0.75
C TRP A 730 -0.63 -2.55 -1.41
N LEU A 731 -1.66 -2.09 -0.70
CA LEU A 731 -3.00 -1.90 -1.25
C LEU A 731 -3.02 -0.83 -2.35
N LEU A 732 -2.33 0.29 -2.16
CA LEU A 732 -2.20 1.36 -3.16
C LEU A 732 -1.38 0.91 -4.37
N LEU A 733 -0.26 0.20 -4.17
CA LEU A 733 0.52 -0.37 -5.27
C LEU A 733 -0.31 -1.39 -6.07
N GLY A 734 -1.00 -2.30 -5.37
CA GLY A 734 -1.88 -3.29 -6.01
C GLY A 734 -3.03 -2.65 -6.76
N GLY A 735 -3.74 -1.71 -6.14
CA GLY A 735 -4.84 -0.97 -6.75
C GLY A 735 -4.42 -0.16 -7.98
N THR A 736 -3.26 0.52 -7.91
CA THR A 736 -2.72 1.28 -9.05
C THR A 736 -2.28 0.35 -10.18
N SER A 737 -1.64 -0.78 -9.88
CA SER A 737 -1.30 -1.79 -10.90
C SER A 737 -2.54 -2.35 -11.61
N ILE A 738 -3.62 -2.63 -10.87
CA ILE A 738 -4.91 -3.04 -11.46
C ILE A 738 -5.47 -1.92 -12.34
N ALA A 739 -5.40 -0.66 -11.90
CA ALA A 739 -5.83 0.50 -12.68
C ALA A 739 -5.03 0.65 -13.99
N ILE A 740 -3.71 0.46 -13.96
CA ILE A 740 -2.86 0.48 -15.16
C ILE A 740 -3.26 -0.63 -16.13
N TYR A 741 -3.42 -1.86 -15.64
CA TYR A 741 -3.79 -3.01 -16.48
C TYR A 741 -5.17 -2.85 -17.11
N THR A 742 -6.15 -2.41 -16.32
CA THR A 742 -7.52 -2.15 -16.80
C THR A 742 -7.55 -1.01 -17.82
N THR A 743 -6.81 0.08 -17.58
CA THR A 743 -6.67 1.17 -18.55
C THR A 743 -6.05 0.66 -19.86
N ALA A 744 -4.98 -0.14 -19.79
CA ALA A 744 -4.35 -0.72 -20.97
C ALA A 744 -5.28 -1.64 -21.76
N SER A 745 -6.10 -2.44 -21.06
CA SER A 745 -7.13 -3.27 -21.70
C SER A 745 -8.17 -2.44 -22.45
N LEU A 746 -8.67 -1.36 -21.82
CA LEU A 746 -9.64 -0.46 -22.43
C LEU A 746 -9.06 0.26 -23.66
N THR A 747 -7.85 0.82 -23.56
CA THR A 747 -7.21 1.52 -24.68
C THR A 747 -6.86 0.57 -25.83
N LEU A 748 -6.52 -0.69 -25.53
CA LEU A 748 -6.22 -1.68 -26.56
C LEU A 748 -7.46 -2.02 -27.42
N ASN A 749 -8.66 -1.97 -26.84
CA ASN A 749 -9.90 -2.12 -27.60
C ASN A 749 -10.10 -0.97 -28.60
N HIS A 750 -9.56 0.21 -28.32
CA HIS A 750 -9.54 1.38 -29.21
C HIS A 750 -8.33 1.46 -30.13
N GLY A 751 -7.48 0.42 -30.18
CA GLY A 751 -6.31 0.40 -31.05
C GLY A 751 -5.02 0.89 -30.42
N ILE A 752 -4.99 1.27 -29.14
CA ILE A 752 -3.80 1.85 -28.50
C ILE A 752 -3.17 0.82 -27.55
N TRP A 753 -1.95 0.38 -27.86
CA TRP A 753 -1.18 -0.53 -27.00
C TRP A 753 -0.28 0.25 -26.03
N LEU A 754 -0.53 0.06 -24.73
CA LEU A 754 0.27 0.61 -23.63
C LEU A 754 1.29 -0.42 -23.12
N PRO A 755 2.59 -0.07 -22.99
CA PRO A 755 3.62 -0.91 -22.36
C PRO A 755 3.44 -0.98 -20.84
N VAL A 756 2.61 -1.92 -20.38
CA VAL A 756 2.19 -2.06 -18.98
C VAL A 756 3.37 -2.44 -18.09
N GLY A 757 4.29 -3.29 -18.56
CA GLY A 757 5.41 -3.78 -17.77
C GLY A 757 6.33 -2.63 -17.31
N VAL A 758 6.66 -1.72 -18.22
CA VAL A 758 7.42 -0.50 -17.99
C VAL A 758 6.71 0.37 -16.96
N GLN A 759 5.39 0.57 -17.09
CA GLN A 759 4.62 1.39 -16.15
C GLN A 759 4.62 0.80 -14.73
N MET A 760 4.34 -0.50 -14.60
CA MET A 760 4.31 -1.18 -13.31
C MET A 760 5.69 -1.21 -12.63
N LEU A 761 6.76 -1.43 -13.40
CA LEU A 761 8.13 -1.38 -12.86
C LEU A 761 8.54 0.03 -12.48
N SER A 762 8.11 1.06 -13.24
CA SER A 762 8.41 2.45 -12.91
C SER A 762 7.73 2.87 -11.61
N LEU A 763 6.46 2.45 -11.43
CA LEU A 763 5.70 2.59 -10.19
C LEU A 763 6.41 1.91 -9.01
N ALA A 764 6.72 0.61 -9.13
CA ALA A 764 7.28 -0.19 -8.04
C ALA A 764 8.71 0.22 -7.66
N SER A 765 9.59 0.42 -8.66
CA SER A 765 10.98 0.83 -8.43
C SER A 765 11.05 2.20 -7.75
N THR A 766 10.26 3.17 -8.22
CA THR A 766 10.23 4.51 -7.61
C THR A 766 9.65 4.47 -6.19
N SER A 767 8.62 3.68 -5.95
CA SER A 767 8.09 3.46 -4.59
C SER A 767 9.16 2.91 -3.65
N LEU A 768 9.99 1.96 -4.12
CA LEU A 768 11.08 1.39 -3.33
C LEU A 768 12.20 2.42 -3.06
N LEU A 769 12.59 3.20 -4.07
CA LEU A 769 13.65 4.21 -3.98
C LEU A 769 13.29 5.33 -2.99
N VAL A 770 12.06 5.85 -3.07
CA VAL A 770 11.58 6.90 -2.16
C VAL A 770 11.43 6.36 -0.74
N PHE A 771 10.97 5.11 -0.57
CA PHE A 771 10.96 4.47 0.74
C PHE A 771 12.37 4.26 1.31
N GLY A 772 13.31 3.75 0.51
CA GLY A 772 14.69 3.46 0.94
C GLY A 772 15.50 4.70 1.28
N THR A 773 15.35 5.79 0.53
CA THR A 773 16.02 7.08 0.83
C THR A 773 15.57 7.68 2.16
N ARG A 774 14.33 7.43 2.60
CA ARG A 774 13.87 7.75 3.95
C ARG A 774 14.55 6.90 5.03
N SER A 775 14.76 5.61 4.77
CA SER A 775 15.45 4.71 5.70
C SER A 775 16.93 5.07 5.86
N ILE A 776 17.58 5.59 4.81
CA ILE A 776 19.01 5.97 4.81
C ILE A 776 19.23 7.41 5.34
N ALA A 777 18.23 8.31 5.25
CA ALA A 777 18.31 9.68 5.74
C ALA A 777 18.15 9.83 7.27
N LEU A 778 18.09 8.72 8.03
CA LEU A 778 18.37 8.71 9.46
C LEU A 778 19.91 8.76 9.64
N PRO A 779 20.50 9.86 10.14
CA PRO A 779 21.94 9.98 10.19
C PRO A 779 22.53 9.00 11.20
N THR A 780 23.35 8.07 10.70
CA THR A 780 24.54 7.56 11.38
C THR A 780 25.36 8.78 11.84
N LYS A 781 25.27 9.16 13.11
CA LYS A 781 26.24 10.09 13.73
C LYS A 781 27.55 9.32 13.91
N ILE A 782 28.42 9.40 12.91
CA ILE A 782 29.85 9.14 13.06
C ILE A 782 30.41 10.28 13.91
N GLN A 783 30.76 10.00 15.17
CA GLN A 783 31.55 10.91 15.99
C GLN A 783 33.00 10.91 15.48
N VAL A 784 33.34 11.93 14.68
CA VAL A 784 34.73 12.31 14.46
C VAL A 784 35.21 12.99 15.74
N ALA A 785 36.06 12.29 16.50
CA ALA A 785 36.76 12.84 17.64
C ALA A 785 37.83 13.85 17.17
N ARG A 786 37.76 15.08 17.67
CA ARG A 786 38.91 15.99 17.75
C ARG A 786 38.94 16.73 19.08
N TYR A 787 39.93 16.31 19.87
CA TYR A 787 40.94 17.08 20.62
C TYR A 787 40.65 17.82 21.94
N GLY A 788 41.53 17.50 22.89
CA GLY A 788 41.96 18.26 24.09
C GLY A 788 42.62 17.26 25.05
N SER A 789 43.91 16.92 24.96
CA SER A 789 45.12 17.63 25.42
C SER A 789 45.07 18.16 26.86
N ALA A 790 45.77 17.47 27.77
CA ALA A 790 46.60 17.96 28.89
C ALA A 790 46.95 16.70 29.71
N ASN A 791 48.20 16.24 29.74
CA ASN A 791 49.27 16.66 30.66
C ASN A 791 48.83 16.73 32.13
N ASP A 792 49.59 15.98 32.93
CA ASP A 792 49.67 15.84 34.40
C ASP A 792 48.65 14.95 35.11
#